data_AF-A0A8J8CEQ2-F1
#
_entry.id   AF-A0A8J8CEQ2-F1
#
_cell.length_a   1.000
_cell.length_b   1.000
_cell.length_c   1.000
_cell.angle_alpha   90.00
_cell.angle_beta   90.00
_cell.angle_gamma   90.00
#
_symmetry.space_group_name_H-M   'P 1'
#
loop_
_entity.id
_entity.type
_entity.pdbx_description
1 polymer ?
#
loop_
_entity_poly.entity_id
_entity_poly.type
_entity_poly.pdbx_seq_one_letter_code
_entity_poly.pdbx_strand_id
1 'polypeptide(L)'
;MKTLLDIDYIIENNAPIIRLFYKISDEQEGTEGINEGNFDGKNGRKEVAYIWNFTPYFYAVPKEDIEKLEDAIKQQNLAAITKTERVKKFYQNYEVMIIKIYVNLPSDIKNIRGVIRTLPDCKEIYEANIPFTERYIIDKNKTFLESDKNLIIGAFDIETYNPKIASRPNTDPILAISYVEGILGNGHVKNTYTYKKVWTWKKSGHDFVESCESESGMLRKFGQTIRDRDIDILVSYNGDNYDFKYLQERAKILKFLSPISFGKFDGVEKQLKFEKSGISVAAFIDGLPHIDLFPIARQLFSLPKYDLNNVYYEIYGKKGKEDLDKAKIYEIWNDAGKNETCRENLDKFFKYSLKDSEIALEIALSLLPLYFELSHLTGLPLQKTTRMGSGMRVEHLLMKKSYEKNLLIPNKRNTSLNPEEETYAGGFVLEPEKGLHNNIVVFDFRSLYPSIIISLNIDPMTINCLCCENENDNKISINNSTFWFCKKKIGFIPEVLRSLVERRIELKNLMKNEEKLEKKKILDVQQQALKILVNSAYGYMGFARARWYSKECAESVTAYGRKYIQQVMDEARRVNFKVIYGDSLPYDRYIFIKFNNKDIMPVKIGELYDKYKDKEYKCISGISTLAMDKNKKVVFKPVKRVIRHEYNGKLLKIITKYGSTIVTPQHSVYSFNDKTKDICLVDANNLKKGDKLISLTNPKINVKYKEGYIFDIVEIDMGEYSKELVLYSDNVHLSFHVWVGGKNAKTRKIPRYWTLDKNLAWLLGFYCANGSVSDVLTKSGRKCILSFGGQNKELIKKVKSILDTKTGTSTKIIKDYDKRINKKMFYCRISSMPVIALFQYGFNAGNVNESKKVPWFIFTAEETLRKSFIKGYLNGDGNLKKDKRYVTPFIEFSAKSKELAAGLDFLFKTLKHGKNIRLQSAKDSKGNFCLAEITSIEEMPNEKYVYDLEVEGTHNFVDAEGMILVHNTDSIFLTKANKGKDELLTDANKFLKFINNSLPGMMELDLQGFYHTGIFITKKRYALMEEDGRLIVKGLETKRRDWSNIAKGAQKEVLMLILKEKNIKKAVDFVRKKIKDIKEGNVGKEDLAIYTKLTRSVDSYIQKKEPHVTAVKRAMNKGINFEEGDIIAYIVTKNGKEINEKTMIAELVEEGNYDANYYIDNQILPAVMRIMEALDYSKDELKGMEKQMKLF
;
A
#
# COMPACT_ATOMS: atom_id res chain seq x y z
N MET A 1 46.91 -3.50 -9.97
CA MET A 1 45.81 -3.07 -9.06
C MET A 1 45.22 -4.26 -8.28
N LYS A 2 44.46 -4.06 -7.18
CA LYS A 2 43.81 -5.15 -6.40
C LYS A 2 42.30 -4.87 -6.18
N THR A 3 41.44 -5.77 -6.67
CA THR A 3 39.97 -5.69 -6.57
C THR A 3 39.44 -6.69 -5.55
N LEU A 4 38.71 -6.22 -4.54
CA LEU A 4 38.08 -7.08 -3.54
C LEU A 4 36.78 -7.68 -4.09
N LEU A 5 36.72 -9.02 -4.19
CA LEU A 5 35.55 -9.76 -4.67
C LEU A 5 34.61 -10.17 -3.52
N ASP A 6 35.17 -10.69 -2.43
CA ASP A 6 34.39 -11.30 -1.34
C ASP A 6 35.13 -11.23 0.03
N ILE A 7 34.40 -11.49 1.12
CA ILE A 7 34.94 -11.56 2.49
C ILE A 7 34.23 -12.65 3.31
N ASP A 8 35.02 -13.45 4.02
CA ASP A 8 34.52 -14.29 5.12
C ASP A 8 35.47 -14.27 6.33
N TYR A 9 35.24 -15.20 7.26
CA TYR A 9 36.17 -15.48 8.36
C TYR A 9 36.16 -16.97 8.70
N ILE A 10 37.27 -17.44 9.25
CA ILE A 10 37.44 -18.77 9.84
C ILE A 10 37.81 -18.64 11.32
N ILE A 11 37.69 -19.74 12.07
CA ILE A 11 38.24 -19.86 13.42
C ILE A 11 39.41 -20.85 13.35
N GLU A 12 40.58 -20.43 13.81
CA GLU A 12 41.79 -21.27 13.88
C GLU A 12 42.51 -20.97 15.19
N ASN A 13 43.03 -21.99 15.89
CA ASN A 13 43.71 -21.84 17.18
C ASN A 13 42.92 -21.00 18.22
N ASN A 14 41.58 -21.12 18.20
CA ASN A 14 40.63 -20.37 19.01
C ASN A 14 40.66 -18.82 18.80
N ALA A 15 41.12 -18.36 17.64
CA ALA A 15 41.07 -16.95 17.21
C ALA A 15 40.30 -16.79 15.88
N PRO A 16 39.60 -15.66 15.66
CA PRO A 16 38.88 -15.39 14.43
C PRO A 16 39.77 -14.70 13.39
N ILE A 17 39.95 -15.31 12.22
CA ILE A 17 40.79 -14.78 11.12
C ILE A 17 39.89 -14.42 9.95
N ILE A 18 39.97 -13.17 9.49
CA ILE A 18 39.22 -12.71 8.30
C ILE A 18 39.99 -13.06 7.03
N ARG A 19 39.29 -13.57 6.02
CA ARG A 19 39.83 -13.83 4.68
C ARG A 19 39.25 -12.81 3.69
N LEU A 20 40.12 -12.13 2.95
CA LEU A 20 39.77 -11.18 1.90
C LEU A 20 40.19 -11.74 0.55
N PHE A 21 39.22 -11.93 -0.34
CA PHE A 21 39.43 -12.57 -1.63
C PHE A 21 39.68 -11.52 -2.72
N TYR A 22 40.93 -11.39 -3.15
CA TYR A 22 41.39 -10.37 -4.11
C TYR A 22 41.66 -10.94 -5.50
N LYS A 23 41.16 -10.24 -6.53
CA LYS A 23 41.63 -10.34 -7.92
C LYS A 23 42.68 -9.26 -8.17
N ILE A 24 43.74 -9.59 -8.88
CA ILE A 24 44.90 -8.72 -9.10
C ILE A 24 45.19 -8.67 -10.59
N SER A 25 44.80 -7.56 -11.22
CA SER A 25 45.05 -7.28 -12.63
C SER A 25 46.33 -6.45 -12.77
N ASP A 26 47.20 -6.86 -13.69
CA ASP A 26 48.42 -6.15 -14.05
C ASP A 26 48.10 -4.91 -14.90
N GLU A 27 49.02 -3.95 -14.95
CA GLU A 27 48.68 -2.58 -15.37
C GLU A 27 48.96 -2.28 -16.84
N GLN A 28 49.55 -3.23 -17.58
CA GLN A 28 50.09 -3.02 -18.92
C GLN A 28 49.26 -3.58 -20.10
N GLU A 29 48.19 -4.35 -19.89
CA GLU A 29 47.33 -4.78 -21.00
C GLU A 29 46.57 -3.58 -21.60
N GLY A 30 47.03 -3.13 -22.77
CA GLY A 30 46.41 -2.07 -23.56
C GLY A 30 45.07 -2.50 -24.16
N THR A 31 44.22 -1.53 -24.52
CA THR A 31 42.86 -1.77 -25.03
C THR A 31 42.80 -2.20 -26.51
N GLU A 32 43.89 -2.71 -27.06
CA GLU A 32 44.05 -3.05 -28.48
C GLU A 32 44.67 -4.46 -28.58
N GLY A 33 43.91 -5.44 -29.09
CA GLY A 33 44.47 -6.78 -29.40
C GLY A 33 43.69 -8.01 -28.94
N ILE A 34 42.53 -7.92 -28.28
CA ILE A 34 41.70 -9.11 -28.00
C ILE A 34 40.93 -9.52 -29.27
N ASN A 35 41.61 -10.22 -30.18
CA ASN A 35 40.98 -10.82 -31.35
C ASN A 35 40.00 -11.94 -30.95
N GLU A 36 38.88 -12.03 -31.67
CA GLU A 36 37.87 -13.07 -31.46
C GLU A 36 38.43 -14.47 -31.82
N GLY A 37 38.87 -15.23 -30.81
CA GLY A 37 39.24 -16.64 -30.97
C GLY A 37 40.25 -17.20 -29.97
N ASN A 38 41.20 -16.39 -29.47
CA ASN A 38 42.29 -16.86 -28.59
C ASN A 38 42.39 -16.03 -27.31
N PHE A 39 41.50 -16.27 -26.35
CA PHE A 39 41.62 -15.76 -24.98
C PHE A 39 41.84 -16.93 -23.99
N ASP A 40 43.04 -16.98 -23.40
CA ASP A 40 43.49 -18.13 -22.59
C ASP A 40 42.71 -18.33 -21.27
N GLY A 41 41.99 -17.29 -20.83
CA GLY A 41 41.16 -17.27 -19.62
C GLY A 41 41.84 -16.64 -18.40
N LYS A 42 43.09 -16.18 -18.48
CA LYS A 42 43.89 -15.79 -17.30
C LYS A 42 44.11 -14.28 -17.17
N ASN A 43 43.03 -13.50 -17.09
CA ASN A 43 43.15 -12.06 -16.83
C ASN A 43 43.55 -11.78 -15.36
N GLY A 44 44.84 -11.89 -15.03
CA GLY A 44 45.38 -11.57 -13.70
C GLY A 44 45.15 -12.62 -12.60
N ARG A 45 45.94 -12.52 -11.52
CA ARG A 45 46.04 -13.53 -10.44
C ARG A 45 45.03 -13.34 -9.31
N LYS A 46 44.79 -14.40 -8.53
CA LYS A 46 43.94 -14.39 -7.31
C LYS A 46 44.78 -14.60 -6.05
N GLU A 47 44.50 -13.86 -4.98
CA GLU A 47 45.28 -13.82 -3.73
C GLU A 47 44.35 -13.74 -2.50
N VAL A 48 44.57 -14.55 -1.46
CA VAL A 48 43.80 -14.45 -0.19
C VAL A 48 44.61 -13.70 0.86
N ALA A 49 44.13 -12.53 1.27
CA ALA A 49 44.75 -11.80 2.38
C ALA A 49 44.09 -12.22 3.72
N TYR A 50 44.90 -12.78 4.62
CA TYR A 50 44.50 -13.22 5.95
C TYR A 50 44.74 -12.14 7.01
N ILE A 51 43.71 -11.82 7.80
CA ILE A 51 43.76 -10.76 8.81
C ILE A 51 43.54 -11.37 10.21
N TRP A 52 44.64 -11.60 10.91
CA TRP A 52 44.70 -12.26 12.22
C TRP A 52 44.35 -11.32 13.39
N ASN A 53 44.71 -10.03 13.28
CA ASN A 53 44.67 -9.07 14.39
C ASN A 53 43.40 -8.21 14.41
N PHE A 54 42.22 -8.81 14.18
CA PHE A 54 40.94 -8.09 14.24
C PHE A 54 40.00 -8.66 15.30
N THR A 55 40.12 -8.15 16.53
CA THR A 55 39.35 -8.64 17.68
C THR A 55 37.87 -8.22 17.60
N PRO A 56 36.90 -9.14 17.73
CA PRO A 56 35.48 -8.82 17.81
C PRO A 56 35.18 -7.89 19.01
N TYR A 57 34.27 -6.92 18.84
CA TYR A 57 33.91 -6.00 19.93
C TYR A 57 32.47 -5.48 19.85
N PHE A 58 32.00 -4.94 20.96
CA PHE A 58 30.80 -4.10 21.06
C PHE A 58 31.01 -2.96 22.06
N TYR A 59 30.01 -2.12 22.30
CA TYR A 59 30.10 -1.01 23.26
C TYR A 59 29.08 -1.14 24.40
N ALA A 60 29.44 -0.65 25.58
CA ALA A 60 28.55 -0.43 26.72
C ALA A 60 28.60 1.05 27.15
N VAL A 61 27.42 1.65 27.37
CA VAL A 61 27.27 3.05 27.76
C VAL A 61 26.98 3.14 29.27
N PRO A 62 27.72 3.95 30.05
CA PRO A 62 27.45 4.13 31.46
C PRO A 62 26.11 4.82 31.72
N LYS A 63 25.47 4.47 32.84
CA LYS A 63 24.24 5.09 33.35
C LYS A 63 24.51 6.49 33.89
N GLU A 64 25.54 6.61 34.72
CA GLU A 64 25.97 7.83 35.40
C GLU A 64 27.51 7.90 35.40
N ASP A 65 28.16 6.82 35.83
CA ASP A 65 29.60 6.74 36.10
C ASP A 65 30.26 5.67 35.22
N ILE A 66 31.37 6.00 34.56
CA ILE A 66 32.10 5.07 33.69
C ILE A 66 33.00 4.11 34.49
N GLU A 67 33.50 4.53 35.66
CA GLU A 67 34.43 3.73 36.44
C GLU A 67 33.70 2.57 37.11
N LYS A 68 32.53 2.85 37.69
CA LYS A 68 31.61 1.82 38.22
C LYS A 68 31.18 0.81 37.18
N LEU A 69 30.85 1.25 35.95
CA LEU A 69 30.52 0.32 34.87
C LEU A 69 31.73 -0.54 34.49
N GLU A 70 32.93 0.04 34.41
CA GLU A 70 34.14 -0.71 34.06
C GLU A 70 34.45 -1.78 35.12
N ASP A 71 34.31 -1.45 36.40
CA ASP A 71 34.54 -2.38 37.50
C ASP A 71 33.42 -3.42 37.65
N ALA A 72 32.16 -3.05 37.41
CA ALA A 72 31.04 -3.99 37.32
C ALA A 72 31.22 -5.01 36.18
N ILE A 73 31.82 -4.60 35.05
CA ILE A 73 32.22 -5.50 33.95
C ILE A 73 33.35 -6.43 34.40
N LYS A 74 34.42 -5.91 35.03
CA LYS A 74 35.54 -6.73 35.55
C LYS A 74 35.05 -7.79 36.55
N GLN A 75 34.15 -7.40 37.46
CA GLN A 75 33.56 -8.28 38.48
C GLN A 75 32.78 -9.47 37.90
N GLN A 76 32.34 -9.44 36.63
CA GLN A 76 31.70 -10.60 36.00
C GLN A 76 32.70 -11.74 35.69
N ASN A 77 34.01 -11.47 35.72
CA ASN A 77 35.09 -12.42 35.46
C ASN A 77 34.90 -13.30 34.20
N LEU A 78 34.32 -12.71 33.14
CA LEU A 78 33.98 -13.41 31.91
C LEU A 78 35.26 -13.62 31.08
N ALA A 79 35.86 -14.81 31.17
CA ALA A 79 37.14 -15.16 30.51
C ALA A 79 37.16 -14.98 28.97
N ALA A 80 36.01 -14.83 28.33
CA ALA A 80 35.90 -14.52 26.90
C ALA A 80 35.93 -13.01 26.57
N ILE A 81 35.98 -12.11 27.57
CA ILE A 81 36.32 -10.69 27.40
C ILE A 81 37.85 -10.57 27.41
N THR A 82 38.42 -10.07 26.31
CA THR A 82 39.89 -10.00 26.14
C THR A 82 40.48 -8.65 26.53
N LYS A 83 39.70 -7.56 26.41
CA LYS A 83 40.08 -6.19 26.81
C LYS A 83 38.85 -5.31 26.99
N THR A 84 38.93 -4.34 27.90
CA THR A 84 38.07 -3.14 27.92
C THR A 84 38.87 -1.89 27.56
N GLU A 85 38.21 -0.88 26.97
CA GLU A 85 38.85 0.37 26.56
C GLU A 85 37.86 1.54 26.65
N ARG A 86 38.21 2.61 27.36
CA ARG A 86 37.41 3.84 27.42
C ARG A 86 37.59 4.62 26.12
N VAL A 87 36.52 4.87 25.37
CA VAL A 87 36.56 5.55 24.07
C VAL A 87 35.55 6.71 24.00
N LYS A 88 35.89 7.73 23.21
CA LYS A 88 34.99 8.84 22.86
C LYS A 88 34.18 8.49 21.62
N LYS A 89 32.85 8.61 21.70
CA LYS A 89 31.91 8.49 20.57
C LYS A 89 30.93 9.64 20.56
N PHE A 90 30.35 9.93 19.40
CA PHE A 90 29.23 10.86 19.31
C PHE A 90 27.90 10.11 19.34
N TYR A 91 26.99 10.55 20.22
CA TYR A 91 25.62 10.07 20.32
C TYR A 91 24.67 11.28 20.37
N GLN A 92 23.72 11.36 19.43
CA GLN A 92 22.73 12.45 19.35
C GLN A 92 23.33 13.89 19.42
N ASN A 93 24.49 14.10 18.78
CA ASN A 93 25.27 15.36 18.80
C ASN A 93 25.94 15.74 20.14
N TYR A 94 26.10 14.79 21.05
CA TYR A 94 26.91 14.91 22.27
C TYR A 94 28.08 13.93 22.22
N GLU A 95 29.25 14.35 22.73
CA GLU A 95 30.35 13.41 22.98
C GLU A 95 30.04 12.60 24.25
N VAL A 96 30.18 11.29 24.16
CA VAL A 96 30.00 10.35 25.28
C VAL A 96 31.26 9.51 25.46
N MET A 97 31.73 9.43 26.70
CA MET A 97 32.70 8.42 27.14
C MET A 97 31.96 7.10 27.32
N ILE A 98 32.39 6.06 26.60
CA ILE A 98 31.78 4.72 26.64
C ILE A 98 32.86 3.64 26.70
N ILE A 99 32.49 2.43 27.11
CA ILE A 99 33.42 1.31 27.19
C ILE A 99 33.28 0.45 25.94
N LYS A 100 34.37 0.32 25.19
CA LYS A 100 34.52 -0.68 24.13
C LYS A 100 34.95 -2.00 24.78
N ILE A 101 34.17 -3.06 24.57
CA ILE A 101 34.39 -4.39 25.13
C ILE A 101 34.82 -5.30 23.99
N TYR A 102 36.07 -5.74 24.02
CA TYR A 102 36.62 -6.71 23.10
C TYR A 102 36.40 -8.13 23.65
N VAL A 103 36.09 -9.07 22.78
CA VAL A 103 35.84 -10.48 23.14
C VAL A 103 36.65 -11.42 22.25
N ASN A 104 36.80 -12.69 22.65
CA ASN A 104 37.63 -13.63 21.92
C ASN A 104 37.03 -14.02 20.55
N LEU A 105 35.83 -14.61 20.53
CA LEU A 105 35.16 -15.02 19.29
C LEU A 105 33.91 -14.18 18.98
N PRO A 106 33.52 -14.03 17.69
CA PRO A 106 32.27 -13.37 17.30
C PRO A 106 31.00 -13.99 17.91
N SER A 107 31.04 -15.30 18.21
CA SER A 107 29.98 -16.04 18.91
C SER A 107 29.70 -15.47 20.31
N ASP A 108 30.75 -15.07 21.02
CA ASP A 108 30.72 -14.85 22.45
C ASP A 108 29.96 -13.56 22.79
N ILE A 109 29.99 -12.60 21.86
CA ILE A 109 29.17 -11.39 21.86
C ILE A 109 27.71 -11.73 22.18
N LYS A 110 27.15 -12.82 21.60
CA LYS A 110 25.73 -13.19 21.79
C LYS A 110 25.37 -13.39 23.26
N ASN A 111 26.27 -13.98 24.03
CA ASN A 111 26.07 -14.35 25.44
C ASN A 111 26.53 -13.21 26.37
N ILE A 112 27.76 -12.72 26.18
CA ILE A 112 28.36 -11.66 27.01
C ILE A 112 27.47 -10.41 27.03
N ARG A 113 26.97 -9.98 25.86
CA ARG A 113 26.08 -8.80 25.75
C ARG A 113 24.78 -8.95 26.56
N GLY A 114 24.35 -10.17 26.87
CA GLY A 114 23.19 -10.43 27.72
C GLY A 114 23.49 -10.06 29.17
N VAL A 115 24.62 -10.56 29.69
CA VAL A 115 25.10 -10.27 31.06
C VAL A 115 25.42 -8.80 31.25
N ILE A 116 26.18 -8.19 30.32
CA ILE A 116 26.57 -6.77 30.44
C ILE A 116 25.34 -5.85 30.41
N ARG A 117 24.30 -6.17 29.63
CA ARG A 117 23.04 -5.42 29.60
C ARG A 117 22.28 -5.43 30.94
N THR A 118 22.49 -6.44 31.79
CA THR A 118 21.82 -6.55 33.09
C THR A 118 22.58 -5.90 34.26
N LEU A 119 23.75 -5.30 34.02
CA LEU A 119 24.50 -4.58 35.05
C LEU A 119 23.79 -3.26 35.44
N PRO A 120 23.65 -2.93 36.74
CA PRO A 120 22.96 -1.71 37.20
C PRO A 120 23.52 -0.40 36.60
N ASP A 121 24.84 -0.36 36.40
CA ASP A 121 25.59 0.79 35.87
C ASP A 121 25.60 0.85 34.34
N CYS A 122 25.12 -0.19 33.64
CA CYS A 122 25.02 -0.23 32.19
C CYS A 122 23.69 0.38 31.73
N LYS A 123 23.74 1.56 31.11
CA LYS A 123 22.57 2.21 30.50
C LYS A 123 22.01 1.40 29.35
N GLU A 124 22.88 1.05 28.40
CA GLU A 124 22.55 0.31 27.19
C GLU A 124 23.84 -0.17 26.50
N ILE A 125 23.75 -1.28 25.76
CA ILE A 125 24.83 -1.83 24.94
C ILE A 125 24.57 -1.58 23.45
N TYR A 126 25.59 -1.16 22.71
CA TYR A 126 25.50 -0.77 21.31
C TYR A 126 26.39 -1.65 20.41
N GLU A 127 26.03 -1.70 19.12
CA GLU A 127 26.78 -2.37 18.04
C GLU A 127 27.00 -3.89 18.17
N ALA A 128 26.57 -4.51 19.28
CA ALA A 128 26.57 -5.96 19.55
C ALA A 128 25.67 -6.82 18.61
N ASN A 129 25.24 -6.28 17.47
CA ASN A 129 24.41 -6.90 16.43
C ASN A 129 24.92 -6.45 15.04
N ILE A 130 26.24 -6.47 14.82
CA ILE A 130 26.88 -6.27 13.51
C ILE A 130 27.67 -7.55 13.22
N PRO A 131 27.42 -8.27 12.10
CA PRO A 131 28.21 -9.43 11.69
C PRO A 131 29.71 -9.08 11.57
N PHE A 132 30.57 -10.01 11.96
CA PHE A 132 32.00 -9.75 12.14
C PHE A 132 32.75 -9.28 10.88
N THR A 133 32.40 -9.81 9.72
CA THR A 133 32.96 -9.39 8.42
C THR A 133 32.45 -8.01 8.01
N GLU A 134 31.17 -7.72 8.25
CA GLU A 134 30.57 -6.40 7.98
C GLU A 134 31.15 -5.32 8.93
N ARG A 135 31.38 -5.67 10.19
CA ARG A 135 32.14 -4.87 11.18
C ARG A 135 33.54 -4.54 10.65
N TYR A 136 34.26 -5.50 10.06
CA TYR A 136 35.58 -5.25 9.48
C TYR A 136 35.55 -4.33 8.26
N ILE A 137 34.61 -4.55 7.33
CA ILE A 137 34.47 -3.70 6.14
C ILE A 137 34.17 -2.24 6.54
N ILE A 138 33.30 -2.05 7.54
CA ILE A 138 33.03 -0.73 8.13
C ILE A 138 34.30 -0.15 8.78
N ASP A 139 34.99 -0.92 9.63
CA ASP A 139 36.15 -0.45 10.39
C ASP A 139 37.35 -0.05 9.55
N LYS A 140 37.56 -0.75 8.42
CA LYS A 140 38.66 -0.50 7.48
C LYS A 140 38.21 0.29 6.25
N ASN A 141 37.00 0.86 6.29
CA ASN A 141 36.35 1.61 5.21
C ASN A 141 36.49 0.92 3.83
N LYS A 142 36.35 -0.40 3.80
CA LYS A 142 36.56 -1.18 2.58
C LYS A 142 35.37 -1.06 1.62
N THR A 143 35.69 -1.34 0.38
CA THR A 143 34.86 -1.28 -0.82
C THR A 143 35.11 -2.56 -1.59
N PHE A 144 34.05 -3.09 -2.16
CA PHE A 144 34.13 -4.15 -3.15
C PHE A 144 34.18 -3.50 -4.53
N LEU A 145 34.74 -4.20 -5.51
CA LEU A 145 34.59 -3.85 -6.94
C LEU A 145 35.05 -2.40 -7.28
N GLU A 146 36.19 -1.99 -6.72
CA GLU A 146 36.73 -0.62 -6.82
C GLU A 146 37.68 -0.42 -8.03
N SER A 147 38.15 -1.49 -8.65
CA SER A 147 39.11 -1.44 -9.78
C SER A 147 38.88 -2.55 -10.80
N ASP A 148 37.65 -2.65 -11.32
CA ASP A 148 37.16 -3.78 -12.13
C ASP A 148 37.73 -3.84 -13.57
N LYS A 149 39.05 -3.90 -13.72
CA LYS A 149 39.69 -4.25 -14.99
C LYS A 149 39.47 -5.74 -15.28
N ASN A 150 38.49 -6.00 -16.15
CA ASN A 150 38.23 -7.26 -16.86
C ASN A 150 37.89 -8.47 -15.97
N LEU A 151 36.80 -8.37 -15.20
CA LEU A 151 36.24 -9.49 -14.45
C LEU A 151 35.60 -10.53 -15.38
N ILE A 152 35.93 -11.81 -15.19
CA ILE A 152 35.37 -12.92 -15.96
C ILE A 152 34.06 -13.39 -15.30
N ILE A 153 32.96 -13.21 -16.03
CA ILE A 153 31.59 -13.56 -15.64
C ILE A 153 31.20 -14.88 -16.33
N GLY A 154 31.13 -15.97 -15.57
CA GLY A 154 30.61 -17.25 -16.05
C GLY A 154 29.13 -17.41 -15.73
N ALA A 155 28.30 -17.81 -16.69
CA ALA A 155 26.89 -18.17 -16.47
C ALA A 155 26.64 -19.64 -16.81
N PHE A 156 25.83 -20.33 -16.02
CA PHE A 156 25.48 -21.74 -16.22
C PHE A 156 23.98 -22.01 -15.99
N ASP A 157 23.51 -23.13 -16.55
CA ASP A 157 22.15 -23.67 -16.43
C ASP A 157 22.20 -25.21 -16.54
N ILE A 158 21.23 -25.92 -15.94
CA ILE A 158 21.16 -27.39 -15.98
C ILE A 158 19.83 -27.88 -16.54
N GLU A 159 19.89 -28.87 -17.44
CA GLU A 159 18.70 -29.57 -17.92
C GLU A 159 18.61 -30.98 -17.36
N THR A 160 17.41 -31.37 -16.94
CA THR A 160 17.15 -32.54 -16.08
C THR A 160 16.12 -33.47 -16.68
N TYR A 161 16.26 -34.77 -16.43
CA TYR A 161 15.25 -35.76 -16.79
C TYR A 161 13.94 -35.46 -16.06
N ASN A 162 12.82 -35.43 -16.78
CA ASN A 162 11.55 -35.00 -16.21
C ASN A 162 10.33 -35.71 -16.83
N PRO A 163 10.14 -37.02 -16.54
CA PRO A 163 9.02 -37.81 -17.05
C PRO A 163 7.69 -37.56 -16.31
N LYS A 164 7.65 -36.64 -15.35
CA LYS A 164 6.47 -36.34 -14.51
C LYS A 164 6.19 -34.85 -14.34
N ILE A 165 6.71 -34.04 -15.26
CA ILE A 165 6.58 -32.57 -15.35
C ILE A 165 7.26 -31.79 -14.19
N ALA A 166 7.54 -32.39 -13.02
CA ALA A 166 8.53 -31.88 -12.06
C ALA A 166 9.72 -32.84 -11.84
N SER A 167 10.93 -32.34 -12.08
CA SER A 167 12.21 -33.05 -11.89
C SER A 167 12.51 -33.29 -10.40
N ARG A 168 12.99 -34.49 -10.03
CA ARG A 168 13.26 -34.86 -8.63
C ARG A 168 14.72 -35.33 -8.49
N PRO A 169 15.62 -34.59 -7.83
CA PRO A 169 17.04 -34.91 -7.84
C PRO A 169 17.38 -36.27 -7.21
N ASN A 170 16.52 -36.77 -6.31
CA ASN A 170 16.67 -38.09 -5.70
C ASN A 170 16.55 -39.27 -6.68
N THR A 171 15.98 -39.08 -7.87
CA THR A 171 15.71 -40.17 -8.83
C THR A 171 16.04 -39.79 -10.27
N ASP A 172 15.82 -38.54 -10.66
CA ASP A 172 15.96 -38.09 -12.04
C ASP A 172 17.38 -37.50 -12.30
N PRO A 173 18.12 -37.95 -13.33
CA PRO A 173 19.47 -37.46 -13.62
C PRO A 173 19.50 -36.10 -14.35
N ILE A 174 20.62 -35.39 -14.20
CA ILE A 174 20.96 -34.25 -15.06
C ILE A 174 21.38 -34.81 -16.44
N LEU A 175 20.89 -34.19 -17.51
CA LEU A 175 21.08 -34.59 -18.91
C LEU A 175 22.13 -33.75 -19.61
N ALA A 176 22.14 -32.45 -19.31
CA ALA A 176 23.12 -31.49 -19.80
C ALA A 176 23.41 -30.40 -18.75
N ILE A 177 24.62 -29.85 -18.81
CA ILE A 177 25.01 -28.62 -18.13
C ILE A 177 25.54 -27.68 -19.21
N SER A 178 24.90 -26.53 -19.39
CA SER A 178 25.39 -25.48 -20.29
C SER A 178 26.19 -24.44 -19.52
N TYR A 179 27.10 -23.78 -20.22
CA TYR A 179 27.99 -22.79 -19.63
C TYR A 179 28.54 -21.82 -20.68
N VAL A 180 28.64 -20.54 -20.32
CA VAL A 180 29.21 -19.48 -21.16
C VAL A 180 29.99 -18.46 -20.33
N GLU A 181 30.94 -17.76 -20.95
CA GLU A 181 31.76 -16.73 -20.31
C GLU A 181 31.74 -15.38 -21.06
N GLY A 182 31.64 -14.28 -20.32
CA GLY A 182 31.85 -12.92 -20.83
C GLY A 182 32.76 -12.10 -19.91
N ILE A 183 33.33 -11.02 -20.43
CA ILE A 183 34.26 -10.15 -19.69
C ILE A 183 33.58 -8.81 -19.43
N LEU A 184 33.56 -8.39 -18.16
CA LEU A 184 33.11 -7.05 -17.74
C LEU A 184 34.30 -6.21 -17.26
N GLY A 185 34.65 -5.16 -18.01
CA GLY A 185 35.72 -4.22 -17.68
C GLY A 185 35.17 -2.81 -17.39
N ASN A 186 35.49 -2.25 -16.24
CA ASN A 186 35.08 -0.91 -15.78
C ASN A 186 33.56 -0.67 -15.86
N GLY A 187 32.76 -1.67 -15.48
CA GLY A 187 31.29 -1.60 -15.56
C GLY A 187 30.72 -1.74 -16.99
N HIS A 188 31.52 -2.25 -17.95
CA HIS A 188 31.09 -2.49 -19.33
C HIS A 188 31.39 -3.89 -19.83
N VAL A 189 30.50 -4.40 -20.67
CA VAL A 189 30.81 -5.57 -21.51
C VAL A 189 32.00 -5.22 -22.40
N LYS A 190 33.05 -6.03 -22.34
CA LYS A 190 34.17 -5.98 -23.29
C LYS A 190 34.03 -7.08 -24.33
N ASN A 191 33.84 -8.33 -23.88
CA ASN A 191 33.57 -9.46 -24.76
C ASN A 191 32.37 -10.26 -24.23
N THR A 192 31.55 -10.80 -25.13
CA THR A 192 30.59 -11.88 -24.84
C THR A 192 31.13 -13.19 -25.40
N TYR A 193 30.69 -14.32 -24.84
CA TYR A 193 30.92 -15.67 -25.39
C TYR A 193 32.38 -16.06 -25.64
N THR A 194 33.29 -15.55 -24.79
CA THR A 194 34.74 -15.86 -24.80
C THR A 194 35.05 -17.34 -24.58
N TYR A 195 34.11 -18.07 -23.95
CA TYR A 195 34.02 -19.52 -23.95
C TYR A 195 32.54 -19.91 -23.94
N LYS A 196 32.21 -21.06 -24.55
CA LYS A 196 30.90 -21.68 -24.41
C LYS A 196 30.91 -23.19 -24.60
N LYS A 197 30.17 -23.91 -23.77
CA LYS A 197 30.07 -25.37 -23.84
C LYS A 197 28.74 -25.90 -23.29
N VAL A 198 28.34 -27.08 -23.77
CA VAL A 198 27.29 -27.93 -23.21
C VAL A 198 27.90 -29.29 -22.93
N TRP A 199 28.07 -29.65 -21.67
CA TRP A 199 28.45 -31.01 -21.29
C TRP A 199 27.21 -31.87 -21.18
N THR A 200 27.30 -33.11 -21.64
CA THR A 200 26.20 -34.08 -21.66
C THR A 200 26.77 -35.49 -21.67
N TRP A 201 25.92 -36.53 -21.57
CA TRP A 201 26.33 -37.93 -21.70
C TRP A 201 25.63 -38.66 -22.87
N LYS A 202 25.29 -37.91 -23.92
CA LYS A 202 24.94 -38.41 -25.27
C LYS A 202 25.86 -37.80 -26.33
N LYS A 203 25.96 -38.45 -27.49
CA LYS A 203 26.75 -37.98 -28.65
C LYS A 203 26.03 -36.85 -29.39
N SER A 204 26.78 -35.86 -29.86
CA SER A 204 26.38 -34.82 -30.82
C SER A 204 27.51 -34.56 -31.81
N GLY A 205 27.22 -33.91 -32.94
CA GLY A 205 28.20 -33.44 -33.92
C GLY A 205 28.54 -31.94 -33.81
N HIS A 206 28.11 -31.27 -32.74
CA HIS A 206 28.34 -29.84 -32.54
C HIS A 206 29.56 -29.53 -31.67
N ASP A 207 30.46 -28.65 -32.13
CA ASP A 207 31.71 -28.30 -31.44
C ASP A 207 31.51 -27.70 -30.04
N PHE A 208 30.37 -27.04 -29.81
CA PHE A 208 30.01 -26.52 -28.49
C PHE A 208 29.51 -27.62 -27.52
N VAL A 209 29.26 -28.84 -27.97
CA VAL A 209 28.85 -29.97 -27.13
C VAL A 209 30.07 -30.83 -26.76
N GLU A 210 30.10 -31.38 -25.56
CA GLU A 210 31.12 -32.35 -25.12
C GLU A 210 30.46 -33.55 -24.44
N SER A 211 30.56 -34.70 -25.11
CA SER A 211 30.00 -35.98 -24.69
C SER A 211 30.89 -36.68 -23.66
N CYS A 212 30.51 -36.57 -22.40
CA CYS A 212 31.11 -37.27 -21.26
C CYS A 212 30.60 -38.72 -21.18
N GLU A 213 31.37 -39.59 -20.52
CA GLU A 213 31.03 -41.02 -20.34
C GLU A 213 29.78 -41.27 -19.48
N SER A 214 29.43 -40.32 -18.60
CA SER A 214 28.32 -40.43 -17.64
C SER A 214 27.96 -39.07 -17.04
N GLU A 215 26.82 -39.00 -16.33
CA GLU A 215 26.44 -37.87 -15.47
C GLU A 215 27.58 -37.50 -14.50
N SER A 216 28.29 -38.49 -13.93
CA SER A 216 29.44 -38.23 -13.05
C SER A 216 30.63 -37.58 -13.77
N GLY A 217 30.86 -37.93 -15.04
CA GLY A 217 31.89 -37.32 -15.89
C GLY A 217 31.54 -35.88 -16.27
N MET A 218 30.27 -35.63 -16.60
CA MET A 218 29.73 -34.29 -16.85
C MET A 218 29.88 -33.37 -15.63
N LEU A 219 29.56 -33.87 -14.42
CA LEU A 219 29.77 -33.13 -13.16
C LEU A 219 31.26 -32.88 -12.86
N ARG A 220 32.15 -33.85 -13.15
CA ARG A 220 33.61 -33.65 -13.10
C ARG A 220 34.06 -32.52 -14.04
N LYS A 221 33.57 -32.52 -15.29
CA LYS A 221 34.00 -31.60 -16.35
C LYS A 221 33.47 -30.17 -16.17
N PHE A 222 32.23 -30.00 -15.71
CA PHE A 222 31.72 -28.70 -15.28
C PHE A 222 32.58 -28.13 -14.15
N GLY A 223 32.75 -28.89 -13.06
CA GLY A 223 33.58 -28.47 -11.93
C GLY A 223 35.02 -28.14 -12.36
N GLN A 224 35.62 -28.96 -13.23
CA GLN A 224 36.94 -28.69 -13.81
C GLN A 224 36.99 -27.38 -14.57
N THR A 225 36.01 -27.10 -15.44
CA THR A 225 36.05 -25.90 -16.26
C THR A 225 36.00 -24.62 -15.42
N ILE A 226 35.21 -24.61 -14.33
CA ILE A 226 35.19 -23.49 -13.36
C ILE A 226 36.55 -23.27 -12.66
N ARG A 227 37.40 -24.31 -12.55
CA ARG A 227 38.77 -24.19 -12.05
C ARG A 227 39.73 -23.70 -13.12
N ASP A 228 39.74 -24.38 -14.27
CA ASP A 228 40.75 -24.23 -15.31
C ASP A 228 40.60 -22.87 -16.05
N ARG A 229 39.39 -22.30 -16.07
CA ARG A 229 39.07 -20.96 -16.59
C ARG A 229 39.11 -19.85 -15.52
N ASP A 230 39.35 -20.21 -14.25
CA ASP A 230 39.37 -19.35 -13.05
C ASP A 230 38.48 -18.09 -13.10
N ILE A 231 37.16 -18.28 -13.25
CA ILE A 231 36.20 -17.18 -13.26
C ILE A 231 36.20 -16.36 -11.95
N ASP A 232 35.75 -15.11 -12.04
CA ASP A 232 35.68 -14.17 -10.92
C ASP A 232 34.27 -14.07 -10.32
N ILE A 233 33.22 -14.23 -11.15
CA ILE A 233 31.81 -14.21 -10.73
C ILE A 233 31.07 -15.35 -11.43
N LEU A 234 30.25 -16.10 -10.69
CA LEU A 234 29.40 -17.17 -11.20
C LEU A 234 27.93 -16.75 -11.17
N VAL A 235 27.22 -16.95 -12.28
CA VAL A 235 25.84 -16.50 -12.51
C VAL A 235 24.93 -17.70 -12.74
N SER A 236 23.72 -17.64 -12.17
CA SER A 236 22.63 -18.58 -12.45
C SER A 236 21.28 -17.85 -12.56
N TYR A 237 20.24 -18.55 -13.01
CA TYR A 237 18.87 -18.05 -12.96
C TYR A 237 17.99 -18.97 -12.10
N ASN A 238 17.68 -18.55 -10.87
CA ASN A 238 17.02 -19.34 -9.82
C ASN A 238 17.88 -20.46 -9.20
N GLY A 239 19.20 -20.44 -9.41
CA GLY A 239 20.13 -21.45 -8.89
C GLY A 239 20.27 -21.49 -7.36
N ASP A 240 19.89 -20.43 -6.64
CA ASP A 240 19.73 -20.47 -5.17
C ASP A 240 18.68 -21.51 -4.75
N ASN A 241 17.63 -21.68 -5.57
CA ASN A 241 16.48 -22.51 -5.27
C ASN A 241 16.46 -23.85 -6.01
N TYR A 242 17.07 -23.92 -7.21
CA TYR A 242 17.07 -25.11 -8.07
C TYR A 242 18.48 -25.68 -8.24
N ASP A 243 19.29 -25.08 -9.12
CA ASP A 243 20.50 -25.67 -9.70
C ASP A 243 21.51 -26.18 -8.67
N PHE A 244 21.94 -25.33 -7.73
CA PHE A 244 22.93 -25.74 -6.74
C PHE A 244 22.41 -26.82 -5.78
N LYS A 245 21.10 -26.83 -5.47
CA LYS A 245 20.50 -27.91 -4.67
C LYS A 245 20.49 -29.20 -5.47
N TYR A 246 20.09 -29.15 -6.75
CA TYR A 246 20.03 -30.30 -7.64
C TYR A 246 21.41 -30.92 -7.84
N LEU A 247 22.41 -30.09 -8.16
CA LEU A 247 23.82 -30.48 -8.30
C LEU A 247 24.37 -31.12 -7.01
N GLN A 248 24.07 -30.55 -5.83
CA GLN A 248 24.52 -31.12 -4.56
C GLN A 248 23.87 -32.49 -4.28
N GLU A 249 22.56 -32.64 -4.48
CA GLU A 249 21.87 -33.92 -4.25
C GLU A 249 22.32 -35.01 -5.25
N ARG A 250 22.48 -34.69 -6.54
CA ARG A 250 23.04 -35.64 -7.53
C ARG A 250 24.45 -36.08 -7.16
N ALA A 251 25.32 -35.17 -6.72
CA ALA A 251 26.67 -35.52 -6.28
C ALA A 251 26.66 -36.51 -5.10
N LYS A 252 25.80 -36.31 -4.09
CA LYS A 252 25.62 -37.25 -2.96
C LYS A 252 25.19 -38.64 -3.44
N ILE A 253 24.20 -38.72 -4.33
CA ILE A 253 23.61 -39.97 -4.82
C ILE A 253 24.60 -40.78 -5.67
N LEU A 254 25.37 -40.09 -6.51
CA LEU A 254 26.45 -40.67 -7.32
C LEU A 254 27.70 -41.06 -6.49
N LYS A 255 27.61 -41.01 -5.15
CA LYS A 255 28.69 -41.31 -4.19
C LYS A 255 29.97 -40.51 -4.44
N PHE A 256 29.82 -39.29 -4.92
CA PHE A 256 30.93 -38.37 -5.13
C PHE A 256 31.41 -37.89 -3.74
N LEU A 257 32.63 -38.30 -3.35
CA LEU A 257 33.18 -38.07 -2.00
C LEU A 257 33.44 -36.59 -1.64
N SER A 258 33.22 -35.69 -2.60
CA SER A 258 33.25 -34.23 -2.44
C SER A 258 32.08 -33.66 -3.25
N PRO A 259 31.49 -32.50 -2.86
CA PRO A 259 30.73 -31.69 -3.81
C PRO A 259 31.60 -31.30 -5.02
N ILE A 260 30.96 -30.77 -6.06
CA ILE A 260 31.63 -30.21 -7.25
C ILE A 260 32.68 -29.20 -6.79
N SER A 261 33.96 -29.50 -6.99
CA SER A 261 35.04 -28.63 -6.54
C SER A 261 35.21 -27.46 -7.53
N PHE A 262 34.79 -26.27 -7.09
CA PHE A 262 34.95 -25.00 -7.83
C PHE A 262 36.40 -24.48 -7.79
N GLY A 263 37.32 -25.23 -7.16
CA GLY A 263 38.76 -25.01 -7.21
C GLY A 263 39.33 -24.39 -5.95
N LYS A 264 40.41 -23.62 -6.14
CA LYS A 264 41.12 -22.98 -5.05
C LYS A 264 41.32 -21.49 -5.32
N PHE A 265 41.30 -20.70 -4.26
CA PHE A 265 41.69 -19.30 -4.24
C PHE A 265 42.95 -19.24 -3.37
N ASP A 266 44.13 -19.10 -4.00
CA ASP A 266 45.43 -19.10 -3.29
C ASP A 266 45.58 -20.26 -2.27
N GLY A 267 45.40 -21.50 -2.74
CA GLY A 267 45.43 -22.72 -1.93
C GLY A 267 44.15 -23.06 -1.15
N VAL A 268 43.31 -22.07 -0.82
CA VAL A 268 42.03 -22.21 -0.09
C VAL A 268 40.95 -22.84 -0.98
N GLU A 269 40.25 -23.87 -0.51
CA GLU A 269 39.17 -24.51 -1.28
C GLU A 269 37.92 -23.62 -1.41
N LYS A 270 37.41 -23.45 -2.64
CA LYS A 270 36.16 -22.75 -2.96
C LYS A 270 34.95 -23.65 -2.66
N GLN A 271 34.48 -23.67 -1.41
CA GLN A 271 33.39 -24.56 -0.95
C GLN A 271 31.99 -23.97 -1.14
N LEU A 272 31.03 -24.79 -1.59
CA LEU A 272 29.60 -24.44 -1.72
C LEU A 272 28.88 -24.51 -0.37
N LYS A 273 28.27 -23.40 0.04
CA LYS A 273 27.50 -23.22 1.28
C LYS A 273 26.08 -22.74 0.97
N PHE A 274 25.14 -23.01 1.89
CA PHE A 274 23.77 -22.52 1.80
C PHE A 274 23.38 -21.78 3.08
N GLU A 275 22.98 -20.51 2.97
CA GLU A 275 22.40 -19.74 4.09
C GLU A 275 20.87 -19.64 3.95
N LYS A 276 20.18 -19.46 5.09
CA LYS A 276 18.73 -19.20 5.14
C LYS A 276 18.46 -17.74 5.50
N SER A 277 17.85 -17.02 4.57
CA SER A 277 17.45 -15.61 4.74
C SER A 277 15.91 -15.52 4.81
N GLY A 278 15.38 -15.67 6.03
CA GLY A 278 13.95 -15.81 6.27
C GLY A 278 13.41 -17.12 5.71
N ILE A 279 12.60 -17.05 4.65
CA ILE A 279 12.01 -18.21 3.95
C ILE A 279 12.90 -18.67 2.78
N SER A 280 13.72 -17.78 2.23
CA SER A 280 14.58 -18.08 1.09
C SER A 280 15.89 -18.74 1.51
N VAL A 281 16.36 -19.67 0.69
CA VAL A 281 17.74 -20.20 0.72
C VAL A 281 18.58 -19.38 -0.28
N ALA A 282 19.88 -19.23 -0.02
CA ALA A 282 20.82 -18.64 -0.96
C ALA A 282 22.12 -19.48 -1.00
N ALA A 283 22.67 -19.68 -2.20
CA ALA A 283 23.90 -20.42 -2.46
C ALA A 283 25.10 -19.47 -2.51
N PHE A 284 26.16 -19.81 -1.79
CA PHE A 284 27.42 -19.05 -1.68
C PHE A 284 28.60 -19.98 -1.99
N ILE A 285 29.67 -19.44 -2.59
CA ILE A 285 30.92 -20.18 -2.81
C ILE A 285 32.06 -19.28 -2.32
N ASP A 286 32.89 -19.80 -1.40
CA ASP A 286 34.00 -19.03 -0.79
C ASP A 286 34.92 -18.45 -1.87
N GLY A 287 35.02 -17.12 -1.93
CA GLY A 287 35.86 -16.42 -2.90
C GLY A 287 35.37 -16.48 -4.36
N LEU A 288 34.18 -16.99 -4.62
CA LEU A 288 33.54 -16.94 -5.95
C LEU A 288 32.10 -16.41 -5.80
N PRO A 289 31.89 -15.08 -5.83
CA PRO A 289 30.58 -14.48 -5.69
C PRO A 289 29.55 -15.10 -6.63
N HIS A 290 28.56 -15.81 -6.06
CA HIS A 290 27.46 -16.38 -6.81
C HIS A 290 26.30 -15.39 -6.90
N ILE A 291 25.90 -15.03 -8.12
CA ILE A 291 24.80 -14.12 -8.41
C ILE A 291 23.64 -14.87 -9.07
N ASP A 292 22.59 -15.11 -8.29
CA ASP A 292 21.29 -15.52 -8.83
C ASP A 292 20.56 -14.28 -9.39
N LEU A 293 20.16 -14.34 -10.65
CA LEU A 293 19.44 -13.29 -11.36
C LEU A 293 17.94 -13.21 -11.01
N PHE A 294 17.34 -14.29 -10.51
CA PHE A 294 15.90 -14.33 -10.20
C PHE A 294 15.50 -13.41 -9.02
N PRO A 295 16.27 -13.34 -7.90
CA PRO A 295 16.11 -12.29 -6.89
C PRO A 295 16.26 -10.87 -7.43
N ILE A 296 17.15 -10.63 -8.40
CA ILE A 296 17.35 -9.31 -9.02
C ILE A 296 16.14 -8.93 -9.88
N ALA A 297 15.73 -9.82 -10.79
CA ALA A 297 14.58 -9.60 -11.67
C ALA A 297 13.30 -9.29 -10.88
N ARG A 298 13.10 -9.99 -9.75
CA ARG A 298 11.97 -9.77 -8.82
C ARG A 298 12.05 -8.47 -8.00
N GLN A 299 13.18 -7.78 -7.98
CA GLN A 299 13.33 -6.45 -7.36
C GLN A 299 13.18 -5.30 -8.37
N LEU A 300 13.62 -5.50 -9.62
CA LEU A 300 13.62 -4.45 -10.64
C LEU A 300 12.32 -4.41 -11.46
N PHE A 301 11.76 -5.57 -11.83
CA PHE A 301 10.67 -5.68 -12.81
C PHE A 301 9.33 -6.05 -12.16
N SER A 302 8.23 -5.80 -12.88
CA SER A 302 6.86 -6.12 -12.45
C SER A 302 6.16 -7.08 -13.43
N LEU A 303 6.84 -8.18 -13.76
CA LEU A 303 6.42 -9.15 -14.77
C LEU A 303 5.26 -10.07 -14.31
N PRO A 304 4.54 -10.72 -15.26
CA PRO A 304 3.55 -11.75 -14.97
C PRO A 304 4.19 -13.07 -14.50
N LYS A 305 5.07 -13.67 -15.32
CA LYS A 305 6.06 -14.69 -14.96
C LYS A 305 7.45 -14.06 -14.88
N TYR A 306 8.35 -14.65 -14.10
CA TYR A 306 9.77 -14.30 -14.02
C TYR A 306 10.56 -15.55 -14.45
N ASP A 307 10.20 -16.13 -15.58
CA ASP A 307 11.10 -17.01 -16.32
C ASP A 307 12.13 -16.18 -17.09
N LEU A 308 13.21 -16.84 -17.50
CA LEU A 308 14.35 -16.22 -18.16
C LEU A 308 13.96 -15.50 -19.46
N ASN A 309 13.04 -16.07 -20.24
CA ASN A 309 12.61 -15.56 -21.55
C ASN A 309 11.81 -14.24 -21.38
N ASN A 310 10.92 -14.15 -20.39
CA ASN A 310 10.17 -12.94 -20.06
C ASN A 310 11.05 -11.82 -19.46
N VAL A 311 12.07 -12.15 -18.65
CA VAL A 311 13.03 -11.14 -18.16
C VAL A 311 13.89 -10.60 -19.29
N TYR A 312 14.37 -11.45 -20.18
CA TYR A 312 15.11 -11.03 -21.37
C TYR A 312 14.27 -10.12 -22.28
N TYR A 313 12.99 -10.44 -22.48
CA TYR A 313 12.07 -9.62 -23.27
C TYR A 313 11.85 -8.21 -22.68
N GLU A 314 11.72 -8.06 -21.35
CA GLU A 314 11.57 -6.74 -20.71
C GLU A 314 12.84 -5.87 -20.87
N ILE A 315 14.03 -6.49 -20.95
CA ILE A 315 15.31 -5.79 -21.10
C ILE A 315 15.62 -5.46 -22.58
N TYR A 316 15.35 -6.39 -23.50
CA TYR A 316 15.81 -6.33 -24.90
C TYR A 316 14.69 -6.24 -25.96
N GLY A 317 13.42 -6.33 -25.59
CA GLY A 317 12.27 -6.20 -26.49
C GLY A 317 12.04 -7.37 -27.47
N LYS A 318 12.75 -8.49 -27.30
CA LYS A 318 12.70 -9.71 -28.14
C LYS A 318 12.73 -10.97 -27.28
N LYS A 319 12.17 -12.10 -27.75
CA LYS A 319 12.41 -13.41 -27.08
C LYS A 319 13.90 -13.77 -27.20
N GLY A 320 14.45 -14.44 -26.18
CA GLY A 320 15.86 -14.86 -26.17
C GLY A 320 16.09 -16.23 -26.80
N LYS A 321 15.10 -17.12 -26.65
CA LYS A 321 15.05 -18.46 -27.24
C LYS A 321 13.63 -18.82 -27.67
N GLU A 322 13.50 -19.80 -28.55
CA GLU A 322 12.24 -20.50 -28.77
C GLU A 322 11.92 -21.43 -27.59
N ASP A 323 10.64 -21.64 -27.30
CA ASP A 323 10.19 -22.36 -26.12
C ASP A 323 10.06 -23.87 -26.42
N LEU A 324 11.12 -24.62 -26.14
CA LEU A 324 11.07 -26.09 -26.11
C LEU A 324 10.09 -26.58 -25.03
N ASP A 325 9.24 -27.53 -25.40
CA ASP A 325 8.30 -28.18 -24.50
C ASP A 325 9.05 -29.00 -23.44
N LYS A 326 9.21 -28.44 -22.23
CA LYS A 326 9.94 -29.10 -21.13
C LYS A 326 9.32 -30.44 -20.72
N ALA A 327 8.04 -30.69 -21.01
CA ALA A 327 7.42 -32.00 -20.76
C ALA A 327 7.94 -33.09 -21.72
N LYS A 328 8.55 -32.73 -22.86
CA LYS A 328 9.09 -33.67 -23.86
C LYS A 328 10.61 -33.86 -23.80
N ILE A 329 11.33 -33.18 -22.90
CA ILE A 329 12.79 -33.34 -22.76
C ILE A 329 13.16 -34.81 -22.47
N TYR A 330 12.36 -35.52 -21.67
CA TYR A 330 12.59 -36.94 -21.40
C TYR A 330 12.34 -37.84 -22.63
N GLU A 331 11.41 -37.46 -23.52
CA GLU A 331 11.08 -38.17 -24.77
C GLU A 331 12.22 -37.99 -25.78
N ILE A 332 12.63 -36.74 -26.02
CA ILE A 332 13.80 -36.41 -26.86
C ILE A 332 15.05 -37.15 -26.38
N TRP A 333 15.26 -37.21 -25.07
CA TRP A 333 16.39 -37.94 -24.49
C TRP A 333 16.30 -39.46 -24.72
N ASN A 334 15.13 -40.06 -24.57
CA ASN A 334 14.93 -41.52 -24.72
C ASN A 334 14.90 -41.97 -26.20
N ASP A 335 14.48 -41.09 -27.11
CA ASP A 335 14.42 -41.38 -28.55
C ASP A 335 15.71 -41.03 -29.30
N ALA A 336 16.58 -40.22 -28.71
CA ALA A 336 17.87 -39.80 -29.25
C ALA A 336 18.65 -40.93 -29.96
N GLY A 337 18.80 -40.77 -31.29
CA GLY A 337 19.56 -41.68 -32.14
C GLY A 337 18.74 -42.73 -32.91
N LYS A 338 17.46 -42.95 -32.59
CA LYS A 338 16.59 -43.96 -33.25
C LYS A 338 16.40 -43.72 -34.75
N ASN A 339 16.30 -42.47 -35.18
CA ASN A 339 16.25 -42.04 -36.57
C ASN A 339 16.82 -40.62 -36.70
N GLU A 340 16.79 -40.04 -37.90
CA GLU A 340 17.31 -38.70 -38.21
C GLU A 340 16.57 -37.58 -37.46
N THR A 341 15.24 -37.57 -37.46
CA THR A 341 14.41 -36.61 -36.71
C THR A 341 14.69 -36.65 -35.20
N CYS A 342 14.97 -37.84 -34.64
CA CYS A 342 15.39 -37.99 -33.24
C CYS A 342 16.79 -37.44 -32.95
N ARG A 343 17.67 -37.31 -33.96
CA ARG A 343 18.96 -36.61 -33.83
C ARG A 343 18.76 -35.10 -33.89
N GLU A 344 18.00 -34.61 -34.86
CA GLU A 344 17.65 -33.18 -34.94
C GLU A 344 17.03 -32.66 -33.64
N ASN A 345 16.12 -33.43 -33.03
CA ASN A 345 15.46 -33.02 -31.80
C ASN A 345 16.42 -32.98 -30.60
N LEU A 346 17.44 -33.84 -30.58
CA LEU A 346 18.51 -33.78 -29.59
C LEU A 346 19.43 -32.56 -29.81
N ASP A 347 19.77 -32.24 -31.06
CA ASP A 347 20.58 -31.05 -31.37
C ASP A 347 19.79 -29.73 -31.14
N LYS A 348 18.46 -29.73 -31.32
CA LYS A 348 17.56 -28.65 -30.87
C LYS A 348 17.59 -28.50 -29.34
N PHE A 349 17.59 -29.62 -28.59
CA PHE A 349 17.74 -29.61 -27.12
C PHE A 349 19.10 -29.04 -26.66
N PHE A 350 20.22 -29.42 -27.30
CA PHE A 350 21.53 -28.84 -26.96
C PHE A 350 21.63 -27.35 -27.27
N LYS A 351 21.03 -26.89 -28.38
CA LYS A 351 20.93 -25.45 -28.70
C LYS A 351 20.07 -24.69 -27.69
N TYR A 352 18.94 -25.27 -27.26
CA TYR A 352 18.07 -24.71 -26.23
C TYR A 352 18.80 -24.55 -24.90
N SER A 353 19.43 -25.62 -24.40
CA SER A 353 20.18 -25.59 -23.13
C SER A 353 21.37 -24.62 -23.18
N LEU A 354 22.11 -24.54 -24.30
CA LEU A 354 23.12 -23.49 -24.47
C LEU A 354 22.52 -22.09 -24.38
N LYS A 355 21.35 -21.88 -24.99
CA LYS A 355 20.72 -20.56 -25.08
C LYS A 355 20.23 -20.04 -23.73
N ASP A 356 19.87 -20.90 -22.77
CA ASP A 356 19.60 -20.46 -21.40
C ASP A 356 20.84 -19.82 -20.74
N SER A 357 21.99 -20.48 -20.80
CA SER A 357 23.25 -19.90 -20.32
C SER A 357 23.63 -18.61 -21.07
N GLU A 358 23.45 -18.57 -22.40
CA GLU A 358 23.68 -17.36 -23.20
C GLU A 358 22.79 -16.19 -22.74
N ILE A 359 21.49 -16.42 -22.53
CA ILE A 359 20.54 -15.40 -22.06
C ILE A 359 20.86 -14.96 -20.63
N ALA A 360 21.21 -15.89 -19.73
CA ALA A 360 21.62 -15.56 -18.36
C ALA A 360 22.85 -14.65 -18.34
N LEU A 361 23.85 -14.91 -19.18
CA LEU A 361 25.00 -14.02 -19.33
C LEU A 361 24.61 -12.63 -19.85
N GLU A 362 23.79 -12.52 -20.90
CA GLU A 362 23.34 -11.22 -21.42
C GLU A 362 22.56 -10.41 -20.37
N ILE A 363 21.68 -11.05 -19.58
CA ILE A 363 20.97 -10.39 -18.47
C ILE A 363 21.95 -9.94 -17.38
N ALA A 364 22.91 -10.78 -16.98
CA ALA A 364 23.91 -10.44 -15.97
C ALA A 364 24.78 -9.25 -16.42
N LEU A 365 25.32 -9.30 -17.63
CA LEU A 365 26.15 -8.25 -18.21
C LEU A 365 25.41 -6.89 -18.32
N SER A 366 24.08 -6.91 -18.47
CA SER A 366 23.23 -5.71 -18.45
C SER A 366 22.99 -5.16 -17.04
N LEU A 367 22.75 -6.03 -16.05
CA LEU A 367 22.28 -5.63 -14.71
C LEU A 367 23.40 -5.50 -13.66
N LEU A 368 24.50 -6.25 -13.79
CA LEU A 368 25.60 -6.27 -12.82
C LEU A 368 26.26 -4.90 -12.57
N PRO A 369 26.52 -4.02 -13.58
CA PRO A 369 27.12 -2.71 -13.35
C PRO A 369 26.36 -1.86 -12.31
N LEU A 370 25.02 -1.95 -12.26
CA LEU A 370 24.19 -1.27 -11.26
C LEU A 370 24.42 -1.82 -9.85
N TYR A 371 24.61 -3.13 -9.73
CA TYR A 371 24.87 -3.79 -8.45
C TYR A 371 26.32 -3.66 -7.98
N PHE A 372 27.27 -3.44 -8.89
CA PHE A 372 28.66 -3.10 -8.57
C PHE A 372 28.72 -1.74 -7.87
N GLU A 373 28.13 -0.69 -8.45
CA GLU A 373 28.05 0.63 -7.82
C GLU A 373 27.27 0.60 -6.49
N LEU A 374 26.15 -0.15 -6.42
CA LEU A 374 25.42 -0.33 -5.15
C LEU A 374 26.27 -1.06 -4.08
N SER A 375 27.11 -2.01 -4.48
CA SER A 375 28.02 -2.76 -3.61
C SER A 375 29.14 -1.84 -3.08
N HIS A 376 29.75 -1.04 -3.95
CA HIS A 376 30.73 0.00 -3.62
C HIS A 376 30.16 1.03 -2.63
N LEU A 377 29.02 1.66 -2.97
CA LEU A 377 28.36 2.69 -2.15
C LEU A 377 27.94 2.19 -0.76
N THR A 378 27.51 0.93 -0.64
CA THR A 378 26.99 0.39 0.64
C THR A 378 28.03 -0.38 1.46
N GLY A 379 29.19 -0.73 0.88
CA GLY A 379 30.20 -1.58 1.55
C GLY A 379 29.71 -3.01 1.79
N LEU A 380 28.85 -3.53 0.92
CA LEU A 380 28.33 -4.90 0.98
C LEU A 380 28.95 -5.76 -0.12
N PRO A 381 29.31 -7.04 0.13
CA PRO A 381 29.69 -7.97 -0.93
C PRO A 381 28.62 -8.03 -2.02
N LEU A 382 29.01 -8.21 -3.28
CA LEU A 382 28.08 -8.21 -4.42
C LEU A 382 26.95 -9.23 -4.23
N GLN A 383 27.30 -10.45 -3.84
CA GLN A 383 26.36 -11.56 -3.60
C GLN A 383 25.37 -11.32 -2.43
N LYS A 384 25.67 -10.39 -1.52
CA LYS A 384 24.69 -9.88 -0.53
C LYS A 384 23.87 -8.73 -1.12
N THR A 385 24.52 -7.78 -1.78
CA THR A 385 23.90 -6.59 -2.39
C THR A 385 22.76 -6.94 -3.36
N THR A 386 22.94 -7.98 -4.18
CA THR A 386 21.95 -8.47 -5.14
C THR A 386 20.71 -9.08 -4.48
N ARG A 387 20.86 -9.69 -3.30
CA ARG A 387 19.80 -10.37 -2.54
C ARG A 387 19.11 -9.47 -1.49
N MET A 388 19.68 -8.30 -1.18
CA MET A 388 19.19 -7.41 -0.12
C MET A 388 18.22 -6.33 -0.61
N GLY A 389 17.05 -6.24 0.05
CA GLY A 389 16.07 -5.17 -0.19
C GLY A 389 16.61 -3.77 0.13
N SER A 390 16.09 -2.74 -0.54
CA SER A 390 16.72 -1.41 -0.57
C SER A 390 16.81 -0.71 0.78
N GLY A 391 15.86 -0.91 1.70
CA GLY A 391 15.95 -0.39 3.07
C GLY A 391 17.15 -0.94 3.86
N MET A 392 17.56 -2.19 3.63
CA MET A 392 18.79 -2.74 4.23
C MET A 392 20.04 -2.15 3.57
N ARG A 393 20.02 -1.88 2.26
CA ARG A 393 21.12 -1.15 1.58
C ARG A 393 21.31 0.27 2.15
N VAL A 394 20.22 0.98 2.44
CA VAL A 394 20.28 2.27 3.17
C VAL A 394 20.86 2.11 4.58
N GLU A 395 20.48 1.07 5.32
CA GLU A 395 21.04 0.82 6.65
C GLU A 395 22.56 0.63 6.65
N HIS A 396 23.10 -0.13 5.69
CA HIS A 396 24.54 -0.37 5.59
C HIS A 396 25.33 0.88 5.20
N LEU A 397 24.81 1.68 4.27
CA LEU A 397 25.34 3.02 3.97
C LEU A 397 25.40 3.90 5.24
N LEU A 398 24.32 3.96 6.01
CA LEU A 398 24.27 4.75 7.24
C LEU A 398 25.20 4.18 8.32
N MET A 399 25.37 2.87 8.41
CA MET A 399 26.35 2.25 9.31
C MET A 399 27.79 2.61 8.93
N LYS A 400 28.15 2.54 7.64
CA LYS A 400 29.45 2.95 7.10
C LYS A 400 29.73 4.43 7.40
N LYS A 401 28.79 5.32 7.03
CA LYS A 401 28.89 6.77 7.26
C LYS A 401 28.86 7.19 8.73
N SER A 402 28.29 6.37 9.63
CA SER A 402 28.36 6.61 11.07
C SER A 402 29.77 6.39 11.60
N TYR A 403 30.42 5.30 11.18
CA TYR A 403 31.78 4.99 11.61
C TYR A 403 32.79 6.04 11.12
N GLU A 404 32.68 6.45 9.84
CA GLU A 404 33.47 7.56 9.27
C GLU A 404 33.38 8.87 10.09
N LYS A 405 32.24 9.10 10.76
CA LYS A 405 31.95 10.30 11.58
C LYS A 405 32.12 10.07 13.09
N ASN A 406 32.68 8.93 13.50
CA ASN A 406 32.80 8.50 14.89
C ASN A 406 31.46 8.51 15.69
N LEU A 407 30.33 8.37 14.99
CA LEU A 407 28.99 8.24 15.54
C LEU A 407 28.74 6.81 16.02
N LEU A 408 27.99 6.67 17.12
CA LEU A 408 27.54 5.38 17.65
C LEU A 408 26.36 4.85 16.83
N ILE A 409 26.48 3.65 16.26
CA ILE A 409 25.43 3.05 15.40
C ILE A 409 24.26 2.57 16.28
N PRO A 410 23.01 3.05 16.07
CA PRO A 410 21.88 2.68 16.91
C PRO A 410 21.54 1.18 16.89
N ASN A 411 20.92 0.73 17.98
CA ASN A 411 20.32 -0.59 18.06
C ASN A 411 19.07 -0.69 17.17
N LYS A 412 18.77 -1.91 16.69
CA LYS A 412 17.45 -2.21 16.13
C LYS A 412 16.44 -2.29 17.27
N ARG A 413 15.27 -1.65 17.14
CA ARG A 413 14.23 -1.70 18.17
C ARG A 413 13.80 -3.15 18.40
N ASN A 414 13.73 -3.57 19.66
CA ASN A 414 13.42 -4.94 20.05
C ASN A 414 11.89 -5.16 20.14
N THR A 415 11.18 -4.93 19.04
CA THR A 415 9.71 -4.86 19.02
C THR A 415 9.04 -6.24 18.93
N SER A 416 8.27 -6.58 19.95
CA SER A 416 7.18 -7.58 19.90
C SER A 416 5.88 -7.04 19.27
N LEU A 417 5.83 -5.75 18.95
CA LEU A 417 4.70 -5.05 18.31
C LEU A 417 4.48 -5.52 16.86
N ASN A 418 3.21 -5.47 16.41
CA ASN A 418 2.91 -5.78 15.01
C ASN A 418 3.28 -4.59 14.11
N PRO A 419 3.94 -4.79 12.95
CA PRO A 419 4.16 -3.73 11.96
C PRO A 419 2.87 -3.07 11.41
N GLU A 420 1.70 -3.63 11.71
CA GLU A 420 0.39 -3.09 11.36
C GLU A 420 -0.11 -1.98 12.31
N GLU A 421 0.52 -1.81 13.48
CA GLU A 421 0.03 -0.92 14.55
C GLU A 421 0.52 0.54 14.35
N GLU A 422 1.70 0.76 13.79
CA GLU A 422 2.30 2.11 13.60
C GLU A 422 1.99 2.75 12.23
N THR A 423 0.71 2.73 11.84
CA THR A 423 0.30 3.34 10.55
C THR A 423 0.17 4.86 10.64
N TYR A 424 0.86 5.58 9.76
CA TYR A 424 0.86 7.04 9.68
C TYR A 424 0.23 7.57 8.39
N ALA A 425 -0.04 8.89 8.33
CA ALA A 425 -0.62 9.52 7.15
C ALA A 425 0.38 9.53 5.98
N GLY A 426 -0.03 8.96 4.85
CA GLY A 426 0.82 8.88 3.66
C GLY A 426 0.96 10.21 2.92
N GLY A 427 1.42 10.11 1.67
CA GLY A 427 1.17 11.16 0.69
C GLY A 427 -0.33 11.42 0.50
N PHE A 428 -0.58 12.38 -0.36
CA PHE A 428 -1.88 12.72 -0.93
C PHE A 428 -2.02 11.60 -2.10
N VAL A 429 -2.73 11.67 -3.24
CA VAL A 429 -3.15 10.54 -4.19
C VAL A 429 -4.35 10.87 -5.13
N LEU A 430 -4.28 11.84 -6.07
CA LEU A 430 -5.35 12.56 -6.81
C LEU A 430 -6.38 11.62 -7.53
N GLU A 431 -7.67 11.98 -7.64
CA GLU A 431 -8.66 11.37 -8.58
C GLU A 431 -8.80 12.30 -9.84
N PRO A 432 -9.08 11.81 -11.07
CA PRO A 432 -9.10 12.60 -12.31
C PRO A 432 -10.42 13.23 -12.75
N GLU A 433 -10.29 14.35 -13.46
CA GLU A 433 -11.21 14.69 -14.54
C GLU A 433 -11.04 13.64 -15.65
N LYS A 434 -12.06 12.82 -15.84
CA LYS A 434 -12.00 11.64 -16.71
C LYS A 434 -12.00 11.98 -18.20
N GLY A 435 -11.79 10.94 -19.00
CA GLY A 435 -11.91 10.98 -20.45
C GLY A 435 -10.65 11.46 -21.13
N LEU A 436 -10.79 11.92 -22.37
CA LEU A 436 -9.67 12.35 -23.22
C LEU A 436 -9.30 13.82 -22.98
N HIS A 437 -8.04 14.02 -22.63
CA HIS A 437 -7.40 15.33 -22.54
C HIS A 437 -6.34 15.45 -23.63
N ASN A 438 -6.19 16.66 -24.17
CA ASN A 438 -5.11 17.00 -25.11
C ASN A 438 -4.18 18.01 -24.43
N ASN A 439 -2.92 18.08 -24.91
CA ASN A 439 -1.92 19.07 -24.48
C ASN A 439 -1.75 19.10 -22.95
N ILE A 440 -1.20 18.02 -22.39
CA ILE A 440 -1.00 17.84 -20.95
C ILE A 440 0.47 18.11 -20.61
N VAL A 441 0.72 18.98 -19.64
CA VAL A 441 2.04 19.14 -19.02
C VAL A 441 2.03 18.51 -17.62
N VAL A 442 3.02 17.64 -17.36
CA VAL A 442 3.12 16.89 -16.10
C VAL A 442 4.27 17.44 -15.27
N PHE A 443 3.97 17.82 -14.04
CA PHE A 443 4.95 18.30 -13.08
C PHE A 443 5.14 17.28 -11.96
N ASP A 444 6.40 17.00 -11.62
CA ASP A 444 6.76 16.13 -10.49
C ASP A 444 7.94 16.76 -9.72
N PHE A 445 8.02 16.49 -8.43
CA PHE A 445 9.10 17.03 -7.59
C PHE A 445 10.35 16.15 -7.71
N ARG A 446 11.53 16.76 -7.88
CA ARG A 446 12.81 16.05 -7.92
C ARG A 446 13.08 15.38 -6.55
N SER A 447 12.75 14.08 -6.50
CA SER A 447 12.85 13.24 -5.30
C SER A 447 12.23 13.90 -4.05
N LEU A 448 10.93 14.24 -4.12
CA LEU A 448 10.16 14.97 -3.10
C LEU A 448 10.55 14.69 -1.63
N TYR A 449 10.47 13.43 -1.21
CA TYR A 449 10.71 13.07 0.19
C TYR A 449 12.18 13.26 0.60
N PRO A 450 13.19 12.79 -0.17
CA PRO A 450 14.58 13.17 0.02
C PRO A 450 14.85 14.68 0.01
N SER A 451 14.31 15.45 -0.93
CA SER A 451 14.55 16.91 -0.97
C SER A 451 13.89 17.63 0.21
N ILE A 452 12.75 17.15 0.72
CA ILE A 452 12.18 17.58 2.02
C ILE A 452 13.12 17.25 3.19
N ILE A 453 13.63 16.01 3.27
CA ILE A 453 14.54 15.58 4.36
C ILE A 453 15.78 16.47 4.40
N ILE A 454 16.39 16.74 3.24
CA ILE A 454 17.62 17.53 3.12
C ILE A 454 17.37 19.03 3.37
N SER A 455 16.28 19.58 2.83
CA SER A 455 16.02 21.03 2.87
C SER A 455 15.45 21.50 4.21
N LEU A 456 14.73 20.64 4.92
CA LEU A 456 14.17 20.91 6.24
C LEU A 456 14.92 20.16 7.36
N ASN A 457 16.08 19.57 7.02
CA ASN A 457 17.04 18.95 7.94
C ASN A 457 16.40 17.90 8.89
N ILE A 458 15.54 17.05 8.35
CA ILE A 458 14.71 16.11 9.12
C ILE A 458 15.52 14.88 9.54
N ASP A 459 15.84 14.77 10.83
CA ASP A 459 16.67 13.70 11.38
C ASP A 459 16.30 13.39 12.85
N PRO A 460 16.43 12.13 13.31
CA PRO A 460 16.25 11.78 14.73
C PRO A 460 17.18 12.52 15.72
N MET A 461 18.25 13.16 15.24
CA MET A 461 19.21 13.95 16.02
C MET A 461 18.97 15.47 15.92
N THR A 462 18.06 15.93 15.06
CA THR A 462 17.71 17.36 14.87
C THR A 462 16.30 17.72 15.31
N ILE A 463 15.42 16.71 15.44
CA ILE A 463 14.04 16.87 15.89
C ILE A 463 13.97 17.42 17.32
N ASN A 464 13.06 18.37 17.55
CA ASN A 464 12.74 19.01 18.82
C ASN A 464 13.96 19.56 19.59
N CYS A 465 14.94 20.09 18.86
CA CYS A 465 16.17 20.64 19.46
C CYS A 465 15.92 21.92 20.27
N LEU A 466 16.52 22.02 21.46
CA LEU A 466 16.40 23.16 22.36
C LEU A 466 16.82 24.49 21.71
N CYS A 467 17.87 24.47 20.88
CA CYS A 467 18.44 25.70 20.30
C CYS A 467 17.57 26.37 19.22
N CYS A 468 16.48 25.75 18.77
CA CYS A 468 15.53 26.30 17.80
C CYS A 468 14.07 26.23 18.29
N GLU A 469 13.83 25.96 19.58
CA GLU A 469 12.48 25.81 20.17
C GLU A 469 11.63 27.09 20.03
N ASN A 470 12.24 28.27 20.05
CA ASN A 470 11.57 29.56 19.90
C ASN A 470 11.43 30.02 18.43
N GLU A 471 11.93 29.27 17.46
CA GLU A 471 11.77 29.57 16.02
C GLU A 471 10.40 29.05 15.53
N ASN A 472 9.69 29.78 14.66
CA ASN A 472 8.29 29.49 14.30
C ASN A 472 8.09 29.02 12.85
N ASP A 473 9.04 29.33 11.97
CA ASP A 473 9.05 29.01 10.53
C ASP A 473 9.47 27.57 10.22
N ASN A 474 10.17 26.90 11.14
CA ASN A 474 10.61 25.50 11.06
C ASN A 474 9.70 24.50 11.80
N LYS A 475 8.54 24.93 12.30
CA LYS A 475 7.57 24.07 13.00
C LYS A 475 6.58 23.42 12.03
N ILE A 476 6.22 22.17 12.32
CA ILE A 476 5.09 21.47 11.70
C ILE A 476 4.28 20.73 12.78
N SER A 477 2.97 20.96 12.78
CA SER A 477 2.07 20.37 13.77
C SER A 477 1.31 19.18 13.19
N ILE A 478 1.43 18.03 13.85
CA ILE A 478 0.94 16.73 13.41
C ILE A 478 0.40 16.02 14.63
N ASN A 479 -0.86 15.57 14.61
CA ASN A 479 -1.44 14.79 15.71
C ASN A 479 -1.34 15.45 17.10
N ASN A 480 -1.47 16.77 17.15
CA ASN A 480 -1.26 17.63 18.34
C ASN A 480 0.16 17.65 18.91
N SER A 481 1.11 16.94 18.30
CA SER A 481 2.55 17.17 18.52
C SER A 481 3.02 18.27 17.55
N THR A 482 3.79 19.23 18.04
CA THR A 482 4.54 20.15 17.17
C THR A 482 5.96 19.64 17.08
N PHE A 483 6.41 19.34 15.87
CA PHE A 483 7.79 18.96 15.61
C PHE A 483 8.52 20.13 14.95
N TRP A 484 9.78 20.34 15.31
CA TRP A 484 10.67 21.28 14.63
C TRP A 484 12.04 20.65 14.45
N PHE A 485 12.77 21.12 13.44
CA PHE A 485 14.08 20.60 13.08
C PHE A 485 15.13 21.69 13.20
N CYS A 486 16.32 21.31 13.68
CA CYS A 486 17.42 22.22 13.92
C CYS A 486 17.86 22.95 12.64
N LYS A 487 18.02 24.28 12.69
CA LYS A 487 18.71 25.03 11.62
C LYS A 487 20.21 25.19 11.87
N LYS A 488 20.67 25.01 13.11
CA LYS A 488 22.02 25.35 13.60
C LYS A 488 23.00 24.17 13.59
N LYS A 489 22.50 22.93 13.53
CA LYS A 489 23.27 21.68 13.41
C LYS A 489 22.65 20.83 12.30
N ILE A 490 23.46 20.38 11.34
CA ILE A 490 23.01 19.49 10.27
C ILE A 490 22.76 18.08 10.85
N GLY A 491 21.69 17.42 10.42
CA GLY A 491 21.33 16.06 10.81
C GLY A 491 22.07 15.02 9.98
N PHE A 492 22.31 13.85 10.56
CA PHE A 492 23.14 12.81 9.95
C PHE A 492 22.56 12.26 8.64
N ILE A 493 21.27 11.93 8.60
CA ILE A 493 20.58 11.45 7.38
C ILE A 493 20.48 12.58 6.33
N PRO A 494 20.04 13.82 6.65
CA PRO A 494 20.13 14.96 5.74
C PRO A 494 21.52 15.16 5.12
N GLU A 495 22.61 15.06 5.91
CA GLU A 495 23.97 15.21 5.41
C GLU A 495 24.38 14.08 4.44
N VAL A 496 24.14 12.82 4.82
CA VAL A 496 24.44 11.67 3.95
C VAL A 496 23.63 11.76 2.65
N LEU A 497 22.32 12.02 2.72
CA LEU A 497 21.48 12.14 1.53
C LEU A 497 21.83 13.34 0.65
N ARG A 498 22.23 14.47 1.25
CA ARG A 498 22.77 15.64 0.54
C ARG A 498 23.95 15.24 -0.34
N SER A 499 24.97 14.59 0.23
CA SER A 499 26.15 14.17 -0.52
C SER A 499 25.82 13.23 -1.69
N LEU A 500 24.85 12.32 -1.54
CA LEU A 500 24.40 11.45 -2.62
C LEU A 500 23.61 12.19 -3.71
N VAL A 501 22.80 13.19 -3.35
CA VAL A 501 22.05 14.01 -4.32
C VAL A 501 22.98 14.94 -5.10
N GLU A 502 23.92 15.59 -4.42
CA GLU A 502 24.92 16.46 -5.04
C GLU A 502 25.82 15.65 -6.00
N ARG A 503 26.37 14.51 -5.56
CA ARG A 503 27.11 13.59 -6.44
C ARG A 503 26.28 13.09 -7.62
N ARG A 504 24.98 12.87 -7.44
CA ARG A 504 24.07 12.47 -8.53
C ARG A 504 23.85 13.60 -9.54
N ILE A 505 23.86 14.86 -9.11
CA ILE A 505 23.77 16.03 -10.00
C ILE A 505 25.05 16.18 -10.81
N GLU A 506 26.23 16.03 -10.19
CA GLU A 506 27.54 15.99 -10.88
C GLU A 506 27.54 14.94 -12.01
N LEU A 507 27.22 13.69 -11.67
CA LEU A 507 27.19 12.58 -12.62
C LEU A 507 26.22 12.82 -13.78
N LYS A 508 25.03 13.38 -13.51
CA LYS A 508 24.08 13.76 -14.56
C LYS A 508 24.58 14.91 -15.45
N ASN A 509 25.45 15.79 -14.96
CA ASN A 509 26.03 16.87 -15.76
C ASN A 509 27.23 16.37 -16.59
N LEU A 510 28.09 15.53 -16.01
CA LEU A 510 29.12 14.81 -16.76
C LEU A 510 28.49 13.97 -17.89
N MET A 511 27.39 13.26 -17.61
CA MET A 511 26.67 12.44 -18.59
C MET A 511 26.07 13.23 -19.76
N LYS A 512 25.73 14.51 -19.57
CA LYS A 512 25.28 15.38 -20.68
C LYS A 512 26.45 15.73 -21.60
N ASN A 513 27.58 16.11 -21.00
CA ASN A 513 28.73 16.69 -21.67
C ASN A 513 29.69 15.65 -22.27
N GLU A 514 29.64 14.39 -21.80
CA GLU A 514 30.46 13.29 -22.31
C GLU A 514 29.93 12.79 -23.66
N GLU A 515 30.77 12.71 -24.68
CA GLU A 515 30.38 12.26 -26.01
C GLU A 515 30.43 10.73 -26.15
N LYS A 516 31.37 10.05 -25.47
CA LYS A 516 31.60 8.62 -25.65
C LYS A 516 30.47 7.80 -25.03
N LEU A 517 29.74 7.06 -25.87
CA LEU A 517 28.58 6.25 -25.50
C LEU A 517 28.86 5.24 -24.36
N GLU A 518 30.08 4.68 -24.32
CA GLU A 518 30.56 3.87 -23.19
C GLU A 518 30.44 4.64 -21.87
N LYS A 519 31.28 5.66 -21.66
CA LYS A 519 31.27 6.47 -20.43
C LYS A 519 29.89 7.04 -20.08
N LYS A 520 29.08 7.43 -21.08
CA LYS A 520 27.68 7.83 -20.90
C LYS A 520 26.85 6.76 -20.18
N LYS A 521 27.04 5.47 -20.50
CA LYS A 521 26.41 4.34 -19.79
C LYS A 521 26.94 4.18 -18.35
N ILE A 522 28.23 4.39 -18.08
CA ILE A 522 28.77 4.35 -16.69
C ILE A 522 28.05 5.41 -15.85
N LEU A 523 28.05 6.66 -16.33
CA LEU A 523 27.49 7.79 -15.61
C LEU A 523 25.97 7.66 -15.40
N ASP A 524 25.26 7.01 -16.33
CA ASP A 524 23.85 6.67 -16.14
C ASP A 524 23.65 5.59 -15.05
N VAL A 525 24.41 4.49 -15.11
CA VAL A 525 24.39 3.43 -14.08
C VAL A 525 24.66 4.01 -12.68
N GLN A 526 25.63 4.91 -12.56
CA GLN A 526 25.97 5.56 -11.30
C GLN A 526 24.85 6.49 -10.79
N GLN A 527 24.27 7.34 -11.65
CA GLN A 527 23.14 8.18 -11.23
C GLN A 527 21.88 7.37 -10.91
N GLN A 528 21.70 6.18 -11.52
CA GLN A 528 20.63 5.24 -11.18
C GLN A 528 20.84 4.59 -9.80
N ALA A 529 22.05 4.11 -9.46
CA ALA A 529 22.35 3.53 -8.16
C ALA A 529 22.05 4.52 -7.02
N LEU A 530 22.52 5.76 -7.15
CA LEU A 530 22.25 6.86 -6.22
C LEU A 530 20.75 7.15 -6.09
N LYS A 531 20.00 7.17 -7.22
CA LYS A 531 18.54 7.37 -7.22
C LYS A 531 17.82 6.31 -6.38
N ILE A 532 18.24 5.04 -6.47
CA ILE A 532 17.63 3.91 -5.74
C ILE A 532 17.85 4.05 -4.23
N LEU A 533 19.07 4.36 -3.80
CA LEU A 533 19.39 4.56 -2.37
C LEU A 533 18.65 5.78 -1.80
N VAL A 534 18.77 6.93 -2.47
CA VAL A 534 18.16 8.21 -2.04
C VAL A 534 16.64 8.07 -1.89
N ASN A 535 15.93 7.55 -2.89
CA ASN A 535 14.48 7.38 -2.82
C ASN A 535 14.02 6.33 -1.79
N SER A 536 14.90 5.40 -1.39
CA SER A 536 14.58 4.38 -0.37
C SER A 536 14.69 4.90 1.06
N ALA A 537 15.38 6.03 1.29
CA ALA A 537 15.69 6.51 2.64
C ALA A 537 14.45 6.93 3.45
N TYR A 538 13.47 7.59 2.83
CA TYR A 538 12.19 7.89 3.47
C TYR A 538 11.45 6.61 3.93
N GLY A 539 11.40 5.59 3.07
CA GLY A 539 10.78 4.30 3.41
C GLY A 539 11.52 3.56 4.54
N TYR A 540 12.84 3.75 4.64
CA TYR A 540 13.66 3.24 5.73
C TYR A 540 13.41 3.97 7.07
N MET A 541 13.33 5.31 7.07
CA MET A 541 13.01 6.09 8.27
C MET A 541 11.65 5.73 8.88
N GLY A 542 10.70 5.31 8.03
CA GLY A 542 9.37 4.83 8.42
C GLY A 542 9.27 3.31 8.71
N PHE A 543 10.37 2.55 8.69
CA PHE A 543 10.36 1.10 8.90
C PHE A 543 10.71 0.72 10.34
N ALA A 544 9.76 0.16 11.10
CA ALA A 544 9.89 -0.07 12.55
C ALA A 544 11.07 -0.96 13.01
N ARG A 545 11.72 -1.72 12.10
CA ARG A 545 12.92 -2.54 12.39
C ARG A 545 14.25 -1.87 11.98
N ALA A 546 14.22 -0.66 11.44
CA ALA A 546 15.40 0.13 11.12
C ALA A 546 16.14 0.58 12.39
N ARG A 547 17.46 0.74 12.30
CA ARG A 547 18.27 1.39 13.35
C ARG A 547 17.91 2.86 13.53
N TRP A 548 17.79 3.62 12.44
CA TRP A 548 17.35 5.02 12.46
C TRP A 548 15.83 5.16 12.26
N TYR A 549 15.02 4.31 12.91
CA TYR A 549 13.57 4.43 12.86
C TYR A 549 13.05 5.64 13.66
N SER A 550 12.39 6.57 12.97
CA SER A 550 11.60 7.64 13.57
C SER A 550 10.31 7.85 12.80
N LYS A 551 9.20 7.49 13.45
CA LYS A 551 7.84 7.71 12.95
C LYS A 551 7.55 9.20 12.80
N GLU A 552 8.07 10.00 13.72
CA GLU A 552 7.90 11.44 13.85
C GLU A 552 8.52 12.15 12.64
N CYS A 553 9.76 11.77 12.27
CA CYS A 553 10.40 12.23 11.05
C CYS A 553 9.64 11.80 9.79
N ALA A 554 9.21 10.53 9.70
CA ALA A 554 8.46 10.04 8.55
C ALA A 554 7.09 10.73 8.39
N GLU A 555 6.40 11.03 9.48
CA GLU A 555 5.18 11.84 9.53
C GLU A 555 5.43 13.29 9.08
N SER A 556 6.52 13.91 9.55
CA SER A 556 6.92 15.25 9.10
C SER A 556 7.22 15.30 7.60
N VAL A 557 7.93 14.31 7.05
CA VAL A 557 8.22 14.22 5.61
C VAL A 557 6.93 14.15 4.79
N THR A 558 5.96 13.34 5.18
CA THR A 558 4.69 13.30 4.42
C THR A 558 3.87 14.58 4.61
N ALA A 559 3.83 15.16 5.81
CA ALA A 559 3.05 16.37 6.08
C ALA A 559 3.60 17.58 5.32
N TYR A 560 4.92 17.77 5.26
CA TYR A 560 5.55 18.74 4.37
C TYR A 560 5.28 18.42 2.89
N GLY A 561 5.31 17.14 2.49
CA GLY A 561 4.93 16.72 1.14
C GLY A 561 3.51 17.18 0.76
N ARG A 562 2.53 16.97 1.64
CA ARG A 562 1.15 17.44 1.45
C ARG A 562 1.08 18.98 1.36
N LYS A 563 1.85 19.71 2.17
CA LYS A 563 1.95 21.19 2.14
C LYS A 563 2.45 21.71 0.79
N TYR A 564 3.58 21.20 0.29
CA TYR A 564 4.20 21.74 -0.93
C TYR A 564 3.46 21.35 -2.21
N ILE A 565 2.85 20.17 -2.29
CA ILE A 565 1.99 19.81 -3.44
C ILE A 565 0.77 20.75 -3.50
N GLN A 566 0.12 21.02 -2.36
CA GLN A 566 -1.00 21.96 -2.28
C GLN A 566 -0.59 23.38 -2.72
N GLN A 567 0.55 23.89 -2.23
CA GLN A 567 1.12 25.19 -2.63
C GLN A 567 1.25 25.28 -4.16
N VAL A 568 1.86 24.28 -4.81
CA VAL A 568 2.02 24.28 -6.27
C VAL A 568 0.67 24.25 -7.00
N MET A 569 -0.31 23.49 -6.52
CA MET A 569 -1.64 23.46 -7.14
C MET A 569 -2.37 24.81 -7.09
N ASP A 570 -2.27 25.52 -5.97
CA ASP A 570 -3.00 26.78 -5.78
C ASP A 570 -2.37 27.94 -6.57
N GLU A 571 -1.04 27.98 -6.66
CA GLU A 571 -0.36 28.90 -7.58
C GLU A 571 -0.63 28.55 -9.06
N ALA A 572 -0.69 27.26 -9.42
CA ALA A 572 -1.02 26.83 -10.79
C ALA A 572 -2.39 27.35 -11.24
N ARG A 573 -3.39 27.26 -10.35
CA ARG A 573 -4.74 27.80 -10.57
C ARG A 573 -4.71 29.32 -10.77
N ARG A 574 -3.96 30.07 -9.95
CA ARG A 574 -3.83 31.55 -10.08
C ARG A 574 -3.26 31.99 -11.43
N VAL A 575 -2.34 31.22 -12.03
CA VAL A 575 -1.81 31.50 -13.37
C VAL A 575 -2.59 30.82 -14.50
N ASN A 576 -3.87 30.48 -14.25
CA ASN A 576 -4.82 29.91 -15.20
C ASN A 576 -4.43 28.54 -15.79
N PHE A 577 -3.74 27.66 -15.04
CA PHE A 577 -3.72 26.24 -15.37
C PHE A 577 -4.96 25.52 -14.83
N LYS A 578 -5.56 24.68 -15.68
CA LYS A 578 -6.57 23.70 -15.27
C LYS A 578 -5.85 22.48 -14.69
N VAL A 579 -6.18 22.11 -13.45
CA VAL A 579 -5.67 20.89 -12.81
C VAL A 579 -6.58 19.72 -13.20
N ILE A 580 -6.05 18.70 -13.88
CA ILE A 580 -6.80 17.59 -14.52
C ILE A 580 -7.17 16.49 -13.49
N TYR A 581 -6.84 16.70 -12.22
CA TYR A 581 -6.74 15.66 -11.19
C TYR A 581 -7.02 16.43 -9.85
N GLY A 582 -8.02 16.07 -9.00
CA GLY A 582 -8.30 16.64 -7.64
C GLY A 582 -9.71 16.46 -7.06
N ASP A 583 -9.90 16.28 -5.73
CA ASP A 583 -11.16 15.78 -5.09
C ASP A 583 -11.69 16.53 -3.81
N SER A 584 -13.02 16.59 -3.54
CA SER A 584 -13.71 17.25 -2.37
C SER A 584 -15.28 17.05 -2.25
N LEU A 585 -15.94 17.49 -1.14
CA LEU A 585 -17.40 17.40 -0.78
C LEU A 585 -18.15 18.73 -0.43
N PRO A 586 -19.50 18.85 -0.47
CA PRO A 586 -20.27 20.09 -0.16
C PRO A 586 -20.27 20.59 1.32
N TYR A 587 -20.70 21.85 1.59
CA TYR A 587 -20.79 22.44 2.94
C TYR A 587 -21.82 21.75 3.84
N ASP A 588 -23.03 21.54 3.30
CA ASP A 588 -24.23 21.21 4.08
C ASP A 588 -24.32 19.70 4.41
N ARG A 589 -23.26 18.92 4.14
CA ARG A 589 -23.18 17.47 4.42
C ARG A 589 -23.04 17.21 5.91
N TYR A 590 -23.95 16.42 6.48
CA TYR A 590 -23.75 15.89 7.82
C TYR A 590 -22.72 14.74 7.81
N ILE A 591 -21.86 14.70 8.82
CA ILE A 591 -21.02 13.55 9.18
C ILE A 591 -21.28 13.17 10.63
N PHE A 592 -21.20 11.88 10.96
CA PHE A 592 -21.37 11.42 12.34
C PHE A 592 -20.06 11.59 13.12
N ILE A 593 -20.05 12.50 14.08
CA ILE A 593 -18.94 12.66 15.02
C ILE A 593 -19.26 12.00 16.37
N LYS A 594 -18.20 11.57 17.05
CA LYS A 594 -18.18 11.13 18.44
C LYS A 594 -17.25 12.06 19.22
N PHE A 595 -17.81 12.78 20.18
CA PHE A 595 -17.14 13.82 20.98
C PHE A 595 -16.65 13.28 22.34
N ASN A 596 -15.41 13.62 22.70
CA ASN A 596 -14.71 13.21 23.93
C ASN A 596 -14.85 11.72 24.27
N ASN A 597 -14.90 10.87 23.23
CA ASN A 597 -15.16 9.42 23.31
C ASN A 597 -16.49 9.00 23.98
N LYS A 598 -17.38 9.95 24.33
CA LYS A 598 -18.61 9.73 25.09
C LYS A 598 -19.87 9.77 24.23
N ASP A 599 -20.10 10.86 23.52
CA ASP A 599 -21.41 11.18 22.92
C ASP A 599 -21.33 11.27 21.39
N ILE A 600 -22.37 10.80 20.70
CA ILE A 600 -22.41 10.67 19.23
C ILE A 600 -23.49 11.61 18.70
N MET A 601 -23.19 12.35 17.63
CA MET A 601 -24.12 13.30 16.99
C MET A 601 -23.77 13.51 15.51
N PRO A 602 -24.77 13.75 14.62
CA PRO A 602 -24.51 14.30 13.30
C PRO A 602 -24.14 15.78 13.42
N VAL A 603 -23.13 16.24 12.67
CA VAL A 603 -22.74 17.66 12.55
C VAL A 603 -22.39 17.95 11.10
N LYS A 604 -22.70 19.14 10.58
CA LYS A 604 -22.32 19.48 9.20
C LYS A 604 -20.81 19.64 9.07
N ILE A 605 -20.24 19.18 7.95
CA ILE A 605 -18.81 19.36 7.66
C ILE A 605 -18.44 20.85 7.56
N GLY A 606 -19.33 21.67 7.00
CA GLY A 606 -19.19 23.13 6.98
C GLY A 606 -19.20 23.78 8.37
N GLU A 607 -20.14 23.41 9.23
CA GLU A 607 -20.20 23.90 10.62
C GLU A 607 -19.00 23.40 11.46
N LEU A 608 -18.50 22.19 11.17
CA LEU A 608 -17.29 21.66 11.78
C LEU A 608 -16.04 22.42 11.30
N TYR A 609 -15.98 22.84 10.03
CA TYR A 609 -14.97 23.77 9.54
C TYR A 609 -15.10 25.12 10.25
N ASP A 610 -16.26 25.77 10.24
CA ASP A 610 -16.44 27.12 10.80
C ASP A 610 -16.19 27.19 12.32
N LYS A 611 -16.36 26.08 13.05
CA LYS A 611 -16.04 25.97 14.48
C LYS A 611 -14.54 25.75 14.78
N TYR A 612 -13.75 25.34 13.80
CA TYR A 612 -12.34 24.94 13.99
C TYR A 612 -11.34 25.51 12.97
N LYS A 613 -11.79 26.34 12.01
CA LYS A 613 -10.97 27.02 10.99
C LYS A 613 -9.82 27.83 11.60
N ASP A 614 -10.06 28.50 12.73
CA ASP A 614 -9.08 29.33 13.44
C ASP A 614 -8.08 28.49 14.29
N LYS A 615 -8.07 27.17 14.11
CA LYS A 615 -7.18 26.21 14.78
C LYS A 615 -6.36 25.42 13.77
N GLU A 616 -5.60 26.14 12.95
CA GLU A 616 -4.71 25.53 11.96
C GLU A 616 -3.79 24.46 12.58
N TYR A 617 -3.64 23.35 11.84
CA TYR A 617 -2.71 22.24 12.13
C TYR A 617 -2.83 21.56 13.52
N LYS A 618 -4.02 21.50 14.13
CA LYS A 618 -4.28 20.62 15.30
C LYS A 618 -5.35 19.58 14.99
N CYS A 619 -5.15 18.34 15.47
CA CYS A 619 -6.20 17.33 15.50
C CYS A 619 -7.38 17.88 16.30
N ILE A 620 -8.59 17.73 15.77
CA ILE A 620 -9.80 18.29 16.39
C ILE A 620 -10.07 17.52 17.68
N SER A 621 -9.55 18.05 18.80
CA SER A 621 -9.40 17.27 20.03
C SER A 621 -10.73 16.75 20.55
N GLY A 622 -10.76 15.46 20.87
CA GLY A 622 -11.97 14.76 21.27
C GLY A 622 -12.91 14.34 20.12
N ILE A 623 -12.70 14.79 18.88
CA ILE A 623 -13.58 14.46 17.74
C ILE A 623 -13.03 13.30 16.90
N SER A 624 -13.91 12.32 16.68
CA SER A 624 -13.69 11.18 15.80
C SER A 624 -14.93 10.94 14.94
N THR A 625 -14.75 10.47 13.70
CA THR A 625 -15.84 10.18 12.75
C THR A 625 -15.90 8.70 12.41
N LEU A 626 -17.00 8.23 11.80
CA LEU A 626 -17.09 6.87 11.28
C LEU A 626 -16.19 6.69 10.04
N ALA A 627 -15.48 5.55 10.00
CA ALA A 627 -14.59 5.15 8.91
C ALA A 627 -14.54 3.61 8.78
N MET A 628 -13.96 3.12 7.69
CA MET A 628 -13.67 1.70 7.46
C MET A 628 -12.16 1.44 7.59
N ASP A 629 -11.79 0.59 8.55
CA ASP A 629 -10.39 0.20 8.75
C ASP A 629 -9.86 -0.76 7.66
N LYS A 630 -8.55 -1.00 7.66
CA LYS A 630 -7.86 -1.93 6.74
C LYS A 630 -8.41 -3.36 6.80
N ASN A 631 -9.04 -3.75 7.90
CA ASN A 631 -9.64 -5.06 8.13
C ASN A 631 -11.11 -5.15 7.67
N LYS A 632 -11.60 -4.13 6.96
CA LYS A 632 -13.01 -3.98 6.57
C LYS A 632 -13.93 -4.08 7.80
N LYS A 633 -13.68 -3.23 8.81
CA LYS A 633 -14.56 -3.04 9.99
C LYS A 633 -14.94 -1.57 10.17
N VAL A 634 -16.18 -1.35 10.63
CA VAL A 634 -16.71 -0.03 11.03
C VAL A 634 -16.11 0.39 12.37
N VAL A 635 -15.44 1.54 12.39
CA VAL A 635 -14.80 2.12 13.58
C VAL A 635 -14.98 3.63 13.64
N PHE A 636 -14.93 4.21 14.84
CA PHE A 636 -14.70 5.65 14.99
C PHE A 636 -13.19 5.93 14.95
N LYS A 637 -12.75 6.86 14.11
CA LYS A 637 -11.36 7.28 13.91
C LYS A 637 -11.20 8.79 14.13
N PRO A 638 -10.13 9.27 14.80
CA PRO A 638 -9.89 10.70 14.99
C PRO A 638 -9.95 11.50 13.69
N VAL A 639 -10.59 12.68 13.75
CA VAL A 639 -10.58 13.66 12.65
C VAL A 639 -9.37 14.56 12.83
N LYS A 640 -8.45 14.53 11.87
CA LYS A 640 -7.25 15.37 11.91
C LYS A 640 -7.57 16.82 11.57
N ARG A 641 -8.35 17.05 10.52
CA ARG A 641 -8.83 18.39 10.11
C ARG A 641 -10.02 18.30 9.16
N VAL A 642 -10.79 19.37 9.09
CA VAL A 642 -11.63 19.70 7.94
C VAL A 642 -10.85 20.67 7.06
N ILE A 643 -10.83 20.45 5.75
CA ILE A 643 -10.23 21.32 4.74
C ILE A 643 -11.37 22.02 3.98
N ARG A 644 -11.13 23.19 3.37
CA ARG A 644 -12.06 23.90 2.48
C ARG A 644 -11.36 24.29 1.18
N HIS A 645 -12.06 24.16 0.06
CA HIS A 645 -11.62 24.53 -1.29
C HIS A 645 -12.74 25.32 -2.00
N GLU A 646 -12.42 26.17 -2.97
CA GLU A 646 -13.43 26.76 -3.86
C GLU A 646 -13.83 25.78 -4.97
N TYR A 647 -15.10 25.81 -5.37
CA TYR A 647 -15.70 24.96 -6.39
C TYR A 647 -16.72 25.74 -7.21
N ASN A 648 -16.87 25.37 -8.49
CA ASN A 648 -17.77 26.04 -9.44
C ASN A 648 -18.52 25.05 -10.35
N GLY A 649 -18.67 23.79 -9.93
CA GLY A 649 -19.35 22.74 -10.69
C GLY A 649 -20.73 22.40 -10.14
N LYS A 650 -21.46 21.51 -10.83
CA LYS A 650 -22.68 20.90 -10.27
C LYS A 650 -22.32 19.91 -9.16
N LEU A 651 -23.31 19.50 -8.37
CA LEU A 651 -23.19 18.42 -7.38
C LEU A 651 -24.12 17.25 -7.75
N LEU A 652 -23.77 16.02 -7.39
CA LEU A 652 -24.63 14.85 -7.54
C LEU A 652 -25.18 14.40 -6.19
N LYS A 653 -26.52 14.35 -6.11
CA LYS A 653 -27.27 13.75 -4.99
C LYS A 653 -27.62 12.31 -5.36
N ILE A 654 -26.88 11.35 -4.82
CA ILE A 654 -27.10 9.92 -5.02
C ILE A 654 -28.11 9.43 -3.98
N ILE A 655 -29.30 9.07 -4.42
CA ILE A 655 -30.36 8.54 -3.54
C ILE A 655 -30.34 7.02 -3.58
N THR A 656 -30.31 6.41 -2.40
CA THR A 656 -30.27 4.96 -2.21
C THR A 656 -31.49 4.46 -1.45
N LYS A 657 -31.65 3.14 -1.43
CA LYS A 657 -32.64 2.42 -0.61
C LYS A 657 -32.54 2.70 0.90
N TYR A 658 -31.42 3.28 1.39
CA TYR A 658 -31.13 3.51 2.81
C TYR A 658 -30.61 4.93 3.15
N GLY A 659 -30.95 5.95 2.35
CA GLY A 659 -30.50 7.35 2.53
C GLY A 659 -29.88 7.94 1.27
N SER A 660 -29.30 9.14 1.33
CA SER A 660 -28.73 9.83 0.16
C SER A 660 -27.49 10.66 0.47
N THR A 661 -26.38 10.39 -0.23
CA THR A 661 -25.17 11.23 -0.17
C THR A 661 -25.23 12.33 -1.23
N ILE A 662 -24.61 13.47 -0.97
CA ILE A 662 -24.40 14.54 -1.97
C ILE A 662 -22.90 14.79 -2.06
N VAL A 663 -22.37 14.73 -3.27
CA VAL A 663 -20.93 14.71 -3.55
C VAL A 663 -20.63 15.50 -4.83
N THR A 664 -19.36 15.86 -5.06
CA THR A 664 -18.96 16.30 -6.41
C THR A 664 -19.09 15.13 -7.39
N PRO A 665 -19.40 15.35 -8.69
CA PRO A 665 -19.65 14.24 -9.62
C PRO A 665 -18.47 13.25 -9.72
N GLN A 666 -17.24 13.75 -9.57
CA GLN A 666 -16.02 12.96 -9.68
C GLN A 666 -15.63 12.23 -8.38
N HIS A 667 -16.38 12.43 -7.29
CA HIS A 667 -16.03 11.93 -5.97
C HIS A 667 -16.12 10.39 -5.89
N SER A 668 -15.10 9.75 -5.33
CA SER A 668 -15.02 8.29 -5.25
C SER A 668 -15.73 7.72 -4.01
N VAL A 669 -16.91 7.12 -4.22
CA VAL A 669 -17.63 6.35 -3.19
C VAL A 669 -17.26 4.86 -3.24
N TYR A 670 -17.37 4.14 -2.13
CA TYR A 670 -17.19 2.69 -2.13
C TYR A 670 -18.49 1.97 -2.56
N SER A 671 -18.36 1.08 -3.55
CA SER A 671 -19.44 0.28 -4.15
C SER A 671 -19.11 -1.21 -4.11
N PHE A 672 -20.14 -2.07 -4.07
CA PHE A 672 -20.00 -3.52 -4.07
C PHE A 672 -20.25 -4.09 -5.46
N ASN A 673 -19.24 -4.78 -5.99
CA ASN A 673 -19.32 -5.38 -7.31
C ASN A 673 -19.83 -6.83 -7.21
N ASP A 674 -21.13 -7.04 -7.43
CA ASP A 674 -21.80 -8.36 -7.31
C ASP A 674 -21.10 -9.52 -8.06
N LYS A 675 -20.42 -9.21 -9.18
CA LYS A 675 -19.75 -10.21 -10.03
C LYS A 675 -18.42 -10.69 -9.41
N THR A 676 -17.65 -9.78 -8.82
CA THR A 676 -16.36 -10.08 -8.19
C THR A 676 -16.47 -10.36 -6.69
N LYS A 677 -17.60 -10.00 -6.08
CA LYS A 677 -17.89 -10.09 -4.62
C LYS A 677 -16.91 -9.30 -3.74
N ASP A 678 -16.30 -8.25 -4.28
CA ASP A 678 -15.44 -7.33 -3.53
C ASP A 678 -15.94 -5.89 -3.57
N ILE A 679 -15.38 -5.07 -2.68
CA ILE A 679 -15.61 -3.64 -2.56
C ILE A 679 -14.61 -2.89 -3.45
N CYS A 680 -15.12 -2.05 -4.35
CA CYS A 680 -14.31 -1.18 -5.22
C CYS A 680 -14.74 0.29 -5.06
N LEU A 681 -13.79 1.21 -5.23
CA LEU A 681 -14.12 2.61 -5.44
C LEU A 681 -14.78 2.79 -6.81
N VAL A 682 -15.88 3.54 -6.84
CA VAL A 682 -16.61 3.96 -8.04
C VAL A 682 -16.94 5.43 -7.86
N ASP A 683 -16.61 6.24 -8.86
CA ASP A 683 -16.92 7.67 -8.83
C ASP A 683 -18.42 7.92 -9.04
N ALA A 684 -18.92 8.98 -8.43
CA ALA A 684 -20.34 9.30 -8.32
C ALA A 684 -21.06 9.47 -9.67
N ASN A 685 -20.38 9.96 -10.70
CA ASN A 685 -20.91 10.17 -12.04
C ASN A 685 -21.04 8.85 -12.84
N ASN A 686 -20.24 7.83 -12.50
CA ASN A 686 -20.34 6.50 -13.11
C ASN A 686 -21.43 5.60 -12.46
N LEU A 687 -22.10 6.07 -11.41
CA LEU A 687 -23.16 5.34 -10.75
C LEU A 687 -24.49 5.41 -11.52
N LYS A 688 -25.30 4.37 -11.40
CA LYS A 688 -26.70 4.39 -11.86
C LYS A 688 -27.64 3.71 -10.88
N LYS A 689 -28.93 3.96 -11.09
CA LYS A 689 -30.03 3.24 -10.45
C LYS A 689 -29.84 1.72 -10.59
N GLY A 690 -29.74 1.03 -9.45
CA GLY A 690 -29.45 -0.41 -9.37
C GLY A 690 -28.04 -0.77 -8.86
N ASP A 691 -27.05 0.13 -8.94
CA ASP A 691 -25.72 -0.12 -8.36
C ASP A 691 -25.75 -0.07 -6.83
N LYS A 692 -24.83 -0.76 -6.14
CA LYS A 692 -24.89 -1.01 -4.68
C LYS A 692 -23.75 -0.35 -3.92
N LEU A 693 -24.01 0.77 -3.25
CA LEU A 693 -23.03 1.44 -2.41
C LEU A 693 -22.80 0.72 -1.07
N ILE A 694 -21.62 0.89 -0.48
CA ILE A 694 -21.32 0.41 0.86
C ILE A 694 -21.90 1.39 1.89
N SER A 695 -23.00 0.98 2.52
CA SER A 695 -23.55 1.66 3.70
C SER A 695 -23.03 0.97 4.96
N LEU A 696 -22.36 1.68 5.84
CA LEU A 696 -21.89 1.11 7.11
C LEU A 696 -23.08 0.77 8.02
N THR A 697 -23.00 -0.32 8.78
CA THR A 697 -24.03 -0.70 9.77
C THR A 697 -23.39 -1.19 11.06
N ASN A 698 -24.17 -1.28 12.14
CA ASN A 698 -23.71 -1.79 13.43
C ASN A 698 -22.34 -1.21 13.90
N PRO A 699 -22.12 0.13 13.88
CA PRO A 699 -20.94 0.70 14.53
C PRO A 699 -20.94 0.34 16.02
N LYS A 700 -19.75 0.09 16.59
CA LYS A 700 -19.62 -0.21 18.02
C LYS A 700 -20.00 1.02 18.85
N ILE A 701 -21.14 0.96 19.53
CA ILE A 701 -21.60 1.96 20.49
C ILE A 701 -21.22 1.50 21.90
N ASN A 702 -20.52 2.37 22.64
CA ASN A 702 -20.37 2.21 24.08
C ASN A 702 -21.67 2.72 24.73
N VAL A 703 -22.40 1.84 25.43
CA VAL A 703 -23.65 2.21 26.09
C VAL A 703 -23.35 3.08 27.31
N LYS A 704 -23.87 4.31 27.30
CA LYS A 704 -23.75 5.32 28.36
C LYS A 704 -25.05 5.48 29.14
N TYR A 705 -26.19 5.49 28.44
CA TYR A 705 -27.51 5.71 29.04
C TYR A 705 -28.29 4.40 29.17
N LYS A 706 -28.61 4.00 30.41
CA LYS A 706 -29.37 2.78 30.73
C LYS A 706 -30.78 3.12 31.20
N GLU A 707 -31.68 2.14 31.20
CA GLU A 707 -32.98 2.30 31.85
C GLU A 707 -32.77 2.52 33.36
N GLY A 708 -33.43 3.52 33.92
CA GLY A 708 -33.17 4.00 35.28
C GLY A 708 -32.19 5.18 35.38
N TYR A 709 -31.50 5.58 34.29
CA TYR A 709 -30.62 6.76 34.31
C TYR A 709 -31.41 8.03 34.70
N ILE A 710 -30.91 8.80 35.67
CA ILE A 710 -31.58 10.01 36.15
C ILE A 710 -30.98 11.23 35.47
N PHE A 711 -31.82 12.00 34.78
CA PHE A 711 -31.49 13.37 34.35
C PHE A 711 -31.85 14.35 35.46
N ASP A 712 -30.90 15.17 35.92
CA ASP A 712 -31.23 16.37 36.68
C ASP A 712 -31.45 17.54 35.71
N ILE A 713 -32.62 18.17 35.77
CA ILE A 713 -32.98 19.29 34.89
C ILE A 713 -32.10 20.53 35.14
N VAL A 714 -31.52 20.71 36.34
CA VAL A 714 -30.64 21.88 36.58
C VAL A 714 -29.23 21.71 35.99
N GLU A 715 -28.86 20.50 35.58
CA GLU A 715 -27.60 20.21 34.86
C GLU A 715 -27.77 20.21 33.33
N ILE A 716 -28.99 20.38 32.85
CA ILE A 716 -29.36 20.34 31.43
C ILE A 716 -29.49 21.75 30.89
N ASP A 717 -28.88 22.03 29.74
CA ASP A 717 -29.06 23.32 29.06
C ASP A 717 -30.44 23.43 28.43
N MET A 718 -31.26 24.30 29.03
CA MET A 718 -32.62 24.64 28.63
C MET A 718 -32.67 25.86 27.70
N GLY A 719 -31.52 26.29 27.17
CA GLY A 719 -31.37 27.48 26.32
C GLY A 719 -31.45 28.78 27.12
N GLU A 720 -32.13 29.79 26.58
CA GLU A 720 -32.32 31.08 27.26
C GLU A 720 -33.04 30.91 28.62
N TYR A 721 -33.95 29.94 28.70
CA TYR A 721 -34.68 29.57 29.92
C TYR A 721 -33.80 28.98 31.02
N SER A 722 -32.56 28.55 30.74
CA SER A 722 -31.60 28.10 31.76
C SER A 722 -31.38 29.16 32.85
N LYS A 723 -31.48 30.44 32.50
CA LYS A 723 -31.33 31.58 33.43
C LYS A 723 -32.60 31.89 34.24
N GLU A 724 -33.73 31.32 33.86
CA GLU A 724 -35.03 31.49 34.53
C GLU A 724 -35.40 30.32 35.45
N LEU A 725 -34.53 29.31 35.55
CA LEU A 725 -34.71 28.15 36.44
C LEU A 725 -34.54 28.57 37.90
N VAL A 726 -35.62 28.53 38.68
CA VAL A 726 -35.57 28.80 40.12
C VAL A 726 -35.82 27.51 40.90
N LEU A 727 -34.87 27.14 41.75
CA LEU A 727 -35.06 26.12 42.78
C LEU A 727 -35.79 26.77 43.97
N TYR A 728 -36.87 26.14 44.42
CA TYR A 728 -37.59 26.55 45.63
C TYR A 728 -37.63 25.38 46.62
N SER A 729 -37.14 25.60 47.82
CA SER A 729 -37.12 24.63 48.92
C SER A 729 -38.01 25.13 50.04
N ASP A 730 -39.24 24.60 50.08
CA ASP A 730 -40.21 24.89 51.16
C ASP A 730 -39.75 24.32 52.53
N ASN A 731 -38.70 23.48 52.55
CA ASN A 731 -37.87 23.16 53.71
C ASN A 731 -36.47 22.72 53.25
N VAL A 732 -35.49 22.73 54.17
CA VAL A 732 -34.12 22.26 53.90
C VAL A 732 -34.12 20.74 53.64
N HIS A 733 -33.30 20.31 52.67
CA HIS A 733 -33.23 18.96 52.06
C HIS A 733 -34.33 18.63 51.04
N LEU A 734 -33.88 18.26 49.82
CA LEU A 734 -34.64 17.61 48.74
C LEU A 734 -35.87 18.37 48.17
N SER A 735 -35.63 19.54 47.57
CA SER A 735 -36.57 20.16 46.64
C SER A 735 -36.69 19.36 45.33
N PHE A 736 -37.62 18.40 45.29
CA PHE A 736 -37.87 17.50 44.15
C PHE A 736 -38.41 18.17 42.87
N HIS A 737 -38.56 19.50 42.82
CA HIS A 737 -39.25 20.21 41.72
C HIS A 737 -38.52 21.49 41.27
N VAL A 738 -38.71 21.87 40.00
CA VAL A 738 -38.12 23.06 39.35
C VAL A 738 -39.22 23.95 38.76
N TRP A 739 -38.95 25.25 38.72
CA TRP A 739 -39.81 26.29 38.14
C TRP A 739 -39.13 27.02 36.98
N VAL A 740 -39.90 27.64 36.08
CA VAL A 740 -39.42 28.62 35.07
C VAL A 740 -40.37 29.81 35.10
N GLY A 741 -39.82 31.02 35.27
CA GLY A 741 -40.55 32.29 35.31
C GLY A 741 -40.57 32.96 36.68
N GLY A 742 -40.55 34.30 36.69
CA GLY A 742 -40.37 35.13 37.90
C GLY A 742 -41.51 35.10 38.94
N LYS A 743 -41.19 35.60 40.15
CA LYS A 743 -41.91 35.46 41.44
C LYS A 743 -43.45 35.49 41.42
N ASN A 744 -44.09 36.23 40.52
CA ASN A 744 -45.56 36.43 40.53
C ASN A 744 -46.33 35.59 39.49
N ALA A 745 -45.65 34.78 38.68
CA ALA A 745 -46.30 33.98 37.65
C ALA A 745 -46.92 32.69 38.23
N LYS A 746 -48.24 32.49 38.06
CA LYS A 746 -48.97 31.24 38.39
C LYS A 746 -48.51 30.07 37.51
N THR A 747 -47.33 29.54 37.82
CA THR A 747 -46.58 28.57 37.02
C THR A 747 -46.76 27.13 37.52
N ARG A 748 -46.42 26.16 36.67
CA ARG A 748 -46.60 24.73 36.94
C ARG A 748 -45.25 24.12 37.32
N LYS A 749 -45.10 23.68 38.57
CA LYS A 749 -43.95 22.89 39.02
C LYS A 749 -43.77 21.67 38.10
N ILE A 750 -42.52 21.27 37.83
CA ILE A 750 -42.20 19.96 37.23
C ILE A 750 -41.19 19.21 38.12
N PRO A 751 -41.13 17.88 38.11
CA PRO A 751 -40.09 17.15 38.84
C PRO A 751 -38.69 17.54 38.36
N ARG A 752 -37.73 17.69 39.29
CA ARG A 752 -36.32 17.99 39.01
C ARG A 752 -35.61 16.83 38.33
N TYR A 753 -35.85 15.62 38.85
CA TYR A 753 -35.17 14.40 38.44
C TYR A 753 -36.05 13.58 37.49
N TRP A 754 -35.61 13.40 36.25
CA TRP A 754 -36.32 12.67 35.21
C TRP A 754 -35.64 11.34 34.91
N THR A 755 -36.22 10.25 35.40
CA THR A 755 -35.77 8.89 35.07
C THR A 755 -36.02 8.58 33.59
N LEU A 756 -34.95 8.18 32.90
CA LEU A 756 -34.99 7.63 31.55
C LEU A 756 -35.48 6.18 31.59
N ASP A 757 -36.67 5.97 31.06
CA ASP A 757 -37.30 4.66 30.93
C ASP A 757 -37.88 4.47 29.52
N LYS A 758 -38.37 3.26 29.24
CA LYS A 758 -39.06 2.92 27.99
C LYS A 758 -40.23 3.87 27.67
N ASN A 759 -40.90 4.47 28.65
CA ASN A 759 -42.03 5.38 28.41
C ASN A 759 -41.57 6.78 28.02
N LEU A 760 -40.55 7.35 28.68
CA LEU A 760 -39.95 8.62 28.29
C LEU A 760 -39.28 8.52 26.91
N ALA A 761 -38.52 7.45 26.65
CA ALA A 761 -37.96 7.19 25.33
C ALA A 761 -39.05 7.10 24.24
N TRP A 762 -40.14 6.36 24.50
CA TRP A 762 -41.29 6.27 23.59
C TRP A 762 -41.99 7.62 23.38
N LEU A 763 -42.16 8.43 24.43
CA LEU A 763 -42.77 9.76 24.34
C LEU A 763 -41.91 10.73 23.52
N LEU A 764 -40.58 10.68 23.67
CA LEU A 764 -39.65 11.49 22.88
C LEU A 764 -39.64 11.08 21.40
N GLY A 765 -39.73 9.78 21.10
CA GLY A 765 -39.92 9.31 19.73
C GLY A 765 -41.22 9.83 19.12
N PHE A 766 -42.34 9.73 19.86
CA PHE A 766 -43.64 10.22 19.40
C PHE A 766 -43.65 11.76 19.28
N TYR A 767 -42.88 12.49 20.09
CA TYR A 767 -42.66 13.93 19.96
C TYR A 767 -41.92 14.31 18.67
N CYS A 768 -40.89 13.55 18.29
CA CYS A 768 -40.13 13.80 17.07
C CYS A 768 -40.99 13.59 15.81
N ALA A 769 -41.99 12.70 15.87
CA ALA A 769 -42.94 12.44 14.79
C ALA A 769 -44.12 13.42 14.74
N ASN A 770 -44.88 13.53 15.85
CA ASN A 770 -46.19 14.22 15.91
C ASN A 770 -46.27 15.32 16.99
N GLY A 771 -45.12 15.73 17.54
CA GLY A 771 -45.02 16.79 18.53
C GLY A 771 -44.64 18.14 17.91
N SER A 772 -45.30 19.21 18.34
CA SER A 772 -44.99 20.59 17.93
C SER A 772 -45.06 21.50 19.16
N VAL A 773 -44.40 22.67 19.09
CA VAL A 773 -44.73 23.77 20.01
C VAL A 773 -45.25 24.94 19.19
N SER A 774 -46.36 25.51 19.63
CA SER A 774 -47.01 26.66 19.01
C SER A 774 -47.08 27.80 20.01
N ASP A 775 -46.61 28.98 19.61
CA ASP A 775 -46.86 30.21 20.34
C ASP A 775 -48.18 30.85 19.84
N VAL A 776 -49.13 31.07 20.74
CA VAL A 776 -50.51 31.42 20.40
C VAL A 776 -50.95 32.64 21.21
N LEU A 777 -51.35 33.70 20.52
CA LEU A 777 -51.99 34.85 21.16
C LEU A 777 -53.41 34.50 21.59
N THR A 778 -53.74 34.70 22.86
CA THR A 778 -55.08 34.44 23.42
C THR A 778 -55.67 35.72 24.01
N LYS A 779 -56.99 35.74 24.27
CA LYS A 779 -57.65 36.81 25.07
C LYS A 779 -57.05 37.01 26.48
N SER A 780 -56.17 36.11 26.91
CA SER A 780 -55.47 36.11 28.20
C SER A 780 -53.94 36.21 28.03
N GLY A 781 -53.49 36.91 27.00
CA GLY A 781 -52.07 37.08 26.66
C GLY A 781 -51.49 35.97 25.76
N ARG A 782 -50.21 36.12 25.44
CA ARG A 782 -49.41 35.22 24.60
C ARG A 782 -49.06 33.94 25.34
N LYS A 783 -49.30 32.77 24.73
CA LYS A 783 -49.16 31.45 25.39
C LYS A 783 -48.46 30.45 24.49
N CYS A 784 -47.30 29.99 24.93
CA CYS A 784 -46.60 28.85 24.34
C CYS A 784 -47.26 27.52 24.74
N ILE A 785 -47.46 26.61 23.78
CA ILE A 785 -48.21 25.36 23.95
C ILE A 785 -47.45 24.21 23.26
N LEU A 786 -46.97 23.25 24.05
CA LEU A 786 -46.50 21.95 23.55
C LEU A 786 -47.72 21.09 23.22
N SER A 787 -47.79 20.61 21.97
CA SER A 787 -48.91 19.84 21.42
C SER A 787 -48.43 18.51 20.83
N PHE A 788 -49.14 17.43 21.14
CA PHE A 788 -48.97 16.11 20.54
C PHE A 788 -50.26 15.75 19.79
N GLY A 789 -50.18 15.61 18.46
CA GLY A 789 -51.35 15.36 17.60
C GLY A 789 -51.46 13.92 17.10
N GLY A 790 -52.66 13.50 16.70
CA GLY A 790 -52.84 12.22 16.00
C GLY A 790 -54.30 11.85 15.72
N GLN A 791 -54.52 10.96 14.75
CA GLN A 791 -55.86 10.42 14.44
C GLN A 791 -56.25 9.29 15.40
N ASN A 792 -55.28 8.55 15.95
CA ASN A 792 -55.51 7.46 16.90
C ASN A 792 -55.66 8.01 18.34
N LYS A 793 -56.91 8.04 18.82
CA LYS A 793 -57.28 8.50 20.18
C LYS A 793 -56.54 7.75 21.30
N GLU A 794 -56.28 6.45 21.14
CA GLU A 794 -55.67 5.62 22.18
C GLU A 794 -54.17 5.90 22.33
N LEU A 795 -53.48 6.22 21.23
CA LEU A 795 -52.10 6.72 21.31
C LEU A 795 -52.03 8.09 21.99
N ILE A 796 -53.01 8.97 21.76
CA ILE A 796 -53.08 10.27 22.46
C ILE A 796 -53.47 10.11 23.95
N LYS A 797 -54.28 9.10 24.31
CA LYS A 797 -54.45 8.69 25.73
C LYS A 797 -53.14 8.21 26.35
N LYS A 798 -52.34 7.39 25.65
CA LYS A 798 -51.03 6.94 26.13
C LYS A 798 -50.08 8.11 26.32
N VAL A 799 -50.03 9.05 25.39
CA VAL A 799 -49.25 10.30 25.51
C VAL A 799 -49.67 11.10 26.74
N LYS A 800 -50.98 11.32 26.94
CA LYS A 800 -51.51 11.95 28.17
C LYS A 800 -51.06 11.21 29.43
N SER A 801 -51.19 9.88 29.49
CA SER A 801 -50.82 9.08 30.65
C SER A 801 -49.33 9.22 31.01
N ILE A 802 -48.42 9.15 30.03
CA ILE A 802 -46.98 9.30 30.28
C ILE A 802 -46.63 10.74 30.65
N LEU A 803 -47.21 11.74 29.97
CA LEU A 803 -47.01 13.16 30.31
C LEU A 803 -47.47 13.45 31.74
N ASP A 804 -48.72 13.19 32.07
CA ASP A 804 -49.30 13.46 33.39
C ASP A 804 -48.48 12.80 34.51
N THR A 805 -47.98 11.57 34.29
CA THR A 805 -47.12 10.86 35.26
C THR A 805 -45.73 11.47 35.38
N LYS A 806 -45.12 11.95 34.28
CA LYS A 806 -43.75 12.52 34.28
C LYS A 806 -43.71 14.00 34.68
N THR A 807 -44.80 14.76 34.49
CA THR A 807 -44.85 16.20 34.77
C THR A 807 -45.67 16.55 36.02
N GLY A 808 -46.51 15.64 36.52
CA GLY A 808 -47.50 15.93 37.56
C GLY A 808 -48.67 16.81 37.09
N THR A 809 -48.79 17.12 35.80
CA THR A 809 -49.83 18.02 35.27
C THR A 809 -50.98 17.26 34.65
N SER A 810 -52.23 17.53 35.07
CA SER A 810 -53.41 16.97 34.39
C SER A 810 -53.61 17.62 33.00
N THR A 811 -53.20 16.93 31.93
CA THR A 811 -53.44 17.40 30.55
C THR A 811 -54.86 17.08 30.07
N LYS A 812 -55.38 17.83 29.08
CA LYS A 812 -56.68 17.53 28.44
C LYS A 812 -56.46 17.06 27.00
N ILE A 813 -57.25 16.07 26.58
CA ILE A 813 -57.33 15.65 25.17
C ILE A 813 -58.43 16.48 24.51
N ILE A 814 -58.04 17.27 23.52
CA ILE A 814 -58.92 18.10 22.69
C ILE A 814 -59.18 17.35 21.38
N LYS A 815 -60.42 17.40 20.88
CA LYS A 815 -60.79 16.94 19.54
C LYS A 815 -60.96 18.17 18.64
N ASP A 816 -60.31 18.16 17.50
CA ASP A 816 -60.16 19.31 16.62
C ASP A 816 -60.32 18.86 15.16
N TYR A 817 -60.55 19.77 14.21
CA TYR A 817 -60.73 19.44 12.79
C TYR A 817 -59.67 20.12 11.93
N ASP A 818 -58.69 19.36 11.47
CA ASP A 818 -57.64 19.92 10.63
C ASP A 818 -58.16 20.06 9.19
N LYS A 819 -58.58 21.28 8.87
CA LYS A 819 -59.11 21.68 7.55
C LYS A 819 -58.14 21.36 6.40
N ARG A 820 -56.82 21.31 6.65
CA ARG A 820 -55.78 21.09 5.62
C ARG A 820 -55.73 19.65 5.12
N ILE A 821 -56.14 18.71 5.96
CA ILE A 821 -56.17 17.25 5.66
C ILE A 821 -57.58 16.67 5.71
N ASN A 822 -58.60 17.54 5.86
CA ASN A 822 -60.02 17.24 5.96
C ASN A 822 -60.35 16.09 6.95
N LYS A 823 -59.70 16.09 8.13
CA LYS A 823 -59.81 14.98 9.11
C LYS A 823 -59.94 15.45 10.56
N LYS A 824 -60.67 14.65 11.34
CA LYS A 824 -60.81 14.77 12.81
C LYS A 824 -59.51 14.31 13.48
N MET A 825 -58.92 15.19 14.28
CA MET A 825 -57.65 14.99 15.00
C MET A 825 -57.88 15.04 16.51
N PHE A 826 -57.06 14.31 17.26
CA PHE A 826 -56.97 14.40 18.72
C PHE A 826 -55.63 15.03 19.10
N TYR A 827 -55.65 15.93 20.08
CA TYR A 827 -54.48 16.63 20.57
C TYR A 827 -54.38 16.54 22.09
N CYS A 828 -53.25 16.05 22.61
CA CYS A 828 -52.85 16.31 23.99
C CYS A 828 -52.03 17.61 23.98
N ARG A 829 -52.48 18.65 24.70
CA ARG A 829 -51.82 19.96 24.75
C ARG A 829 -51.44 20.34 26.18
N ILE A 830 -50.21 20.82 26.37
CA ILE A 830 -49.68 21.29 27.66
C ILE A 830 -49.07 22.69 27.52
N SER A 831 -49.63 23.64 28.26
CA SER A 831 -49.09 25.00 28.45
C SER A 831 -48.24 25.03 29.72
N SER A 832 -46.99 24.60 29.63
CA SER A 832 -46.03 24.62 30.75
C SER A 832 -44.65 24.92 30.22
N MET A 833 -44.13 26.13 30.49
CA MET A 833 -42.83 26.56 29.94
C MET A 833 -41.66 25.64 30.33
N PRO A 834 -41.56 25.13 31.58
CA PRO A 834 -40.54 24.13 31.91
C PRO A 834 -40.56 22.88 31.01
N VAL A 835 -41.75 22.33 30.71
CA VAL A 835 -41.87 21.13 29.85
C VAL A 835 -41.60 21.48 28.38
N ILE A 836 -41.99 22.67 27.93
CA ILE A 836 -41.71 23.17 26.57
C ILE A 836 -40.20 23.30 26.36
N ALA A 837 -39.49 24.01 27.24
CA ALA A 837 -38.04 24.19 27.16
C ALA A 837 -37.28 22.86 27.27
N LEU A 838 -37.74 21.94 28.13
CA LEU A 838 -37.15 20.61 28.28
C LEU A 838 -37.23 19.78 26.98
N PHE A 839 -38.35 19.84 26.25
CA PHE A 839 -38.48 19.12 24.98
C PHE A 839 -37.76 19.85 23.82
N GLN A 840 -37.76 21.18 23.79
CA GLN A 840 -37.11 21.96 22.75
C GLN A 840 -35.58 21.92 22.85
N TYR A 841 -35.03 22.28 24.01
CA TYR A 841 -33.60 22.55 24.21
C TYR A 841 -32.92 21.48 25.07
N GLY A 842 -33.49 21.12 26.23
CA GLY A 842 -32.83 20.22 27.18
C GLY A 842 -32.61 18.79 26.68
N PHE A 843 -33.68 18.17 26.16
CA PHE A 843 -33.58 16.94 25.37
C PHE A 843 -33.15 17.22 23.93
N ASN A 844 -33.06 18.49 23.52
CA ASN A 844 -32.71 18.95 22.18
C ASN A 844 -33.49 18.21 21.09
N ALA A 845 -34.81 18.07 21.22
CA ALA A 845 -35.63 17.31 20.26
C ALA A 845 -36.24 18.20 19.15
N GLY A 846 -36.02 19.52 19.21
CA GLY A 846 -36.42 20.49 18.19
C GLY A 846 -37.88 20.92 18.25
N ASN A 847 -38.16 22.15 17.81
CA ASN A 847 -39.47 22.77 17.92
C ASN A 847 -40.42 22.39 16.76
N VAL A 848 -40.07 22.83 15.55
CA VAL A 848 -40.86 22.66 14.31
C VAL A 848 -40.34 21.49 13.49
N ASN A 849 -41.13 21.01 12.51
CA ASN A 849 -40.87 19.77 11.78
C ASN A 849 -39.49 19.72 11.08
N GLU A 850 -38.99 20.87 10.60
CA GLU A 850 -37.66 21.00 9.98
C GLU A 850 -36.51 21.12 10.98
N SER A 851 -36.78 21.45 12.26
CA SER A 851 -35.77 21.54 13.33
C SER A 851 -35.74 20.34 14.29
N LYS A 852 -36.61 19.35 14.08
CA LYS A 852 -36.60 18.08 14.84
C LYS A 852 -35.26 17.36 14.71
N LYS A 853 -34.88 16.62 15.75
CA LYS A 853 -33.72 15.73 15.72
C LYS A 853 -33.88 14.61 16.75
N VAL A 854 -33.05 13.57 16.65
CA VAL A 854 -32.95 12.53 17.67
C VAL A 854 -32.25 13.12 18.91
N PRO A 855 -32.82 13.02 20.13
CA PRO A 855 -32.15 13.45 21.35
C PRO A 855 -30.80 12.76 21.52
N TRP A 856 -29.76 13.56 21.76
CA TRP A 856 -28.35 13.14 21.68
C TRP A 856 -28.00 11.91 22.54
N PHE A 857 -28.60 11.78 23.73
CA PHE A 857 -28.40 10.63 24.63
C PHE A 857 -28.99 9.31 24.10
N ILE A 858 -29.96 9.35 23.17
CA ILE A 858 -30.54 8.14 22.58
C ILE A 858 -29.53 7.41 21.70
N PHE A 859 -28.58 8.12 21.06
CA PHE A 859 -27.53 7.51 20.24
C PHE A 859 -26.63 6.55 21.01
N THR A 860 -26.39 6.83 22.30
CA THR A 860 -25.55 6.02 23.19
C THR A 860 -26.34 5.32 24.29
N ALA A 861 -27.67 5.23 24.14
CA ALA A 861 -28.53 4.50 25.05
C ALA A 861 -28.50 2.97 24.81
N GLU A 862 -28.93 2.22 25.82
CA GLU A 862 -29.11 0.77 25.72
C GLU A 862 -30.15 0.39 24.66
N GLU A 863 -30.07 -0.86 24.20
CA GLU A 863 -30.81 -1.36 23.03
C GLU A 863 -32.34 -1.30 23.24
N THR A 864 -32.78 -1.59 24.46
CA THR A 864 -34.15 -1.48 24.99
C THR A 864 -34.73 -0.07 24.87
N LEU A 865 -33.97 0.95 25.28
CA LEU A 865 -34.40 2.35 25.21
C LEU A 865 -34.45 2.85 23.76
N ARG A 866 -33.42 2.56 22.95
CA ARG A 866 -33.40 2.90 21.51
C ARG A 866 -34.58 2.26 20.75
N LYS A 867 -34.90 0.99 21.02
CA LYS A 867 -36.11 0.33 20.49
C LYS A 867 -37.39 1.02 20.92
N SER A 868 -37.48 1.48 22.17
CA SER A 868 -38.68 2.17 22.66
C SER A 868 -38.86 3.55 22.02
N PHE A 869 -37.78 4.31 21.81
CA PHE A 869 -37.79 5.57 21.05
C PHE A 869 -38.27 5.36 19.61
N ILE A 870 -37.73 4.37 18.89
CA ILE A 870 -38.21 4.01 17.55
C ILE A 870 -39.69 3.63 17.55
N LYS A 871 -40.14 2.83 18.53
CA LYS A 871 -41.57 2.48 18.69
C LYS A 871 -42.43 3.70 19.05
N GLY A 872 -41.84 4.76 19.60
CA GLY A 872 -42.44 6.08 19.75
C GLY A 872 -42.68 6.74 18.41
N TYR A 873 -41.61 6.91 17.63
CA TYR A 873 -41.63 7.56 16.33
C TYR A 873 -42.59 6.88 15.35
N LEU A 874 -42.49 5.54 15.25
CA LEU A 874 -43.30 4.75 14.34
C LEU A 874 -44.78 4.70 14.70
N ASN A 875 -45.13 4.88 15.98
CA ASN A 875 -46.52 5.06 16.39
C ASN A 875 -47.06 6.46 16.01
N GLY A 876 -46.18 7.41 15.66
CA GLY A 876 -46.55 8.76 15.22
C GLY A 876 -46.66 8.89 13.70
N ASP A 877 -45.53 8.75 13.00
CA ASP A 877 -45.38 9.00 11.55
C ASP A 877 -44.82 7.78 10.79
N GLY A 878 -44.90 6.59 11.39
CA GLY A 878 -44.48 5.34 10.76
C GLY A 878 -45.64 4.60 10.11
N ASN A 879 -45.39 4.01 8.94
CA ASN A 879 -46.31 3.09 8.28
C ASN A 879 -45.70 1.68 8.21
N LEU A 880 -46.50 0.66 8.54
CA LEU A 880 -46.10 -0.74 8.53
C LEU A 880 -46.84 -1.47 7.41
N LYS A 881 -46.19 -1.61 6.25
CA LYS A 881 -46.83 -2.09 5.01
C LYS A 881 -46.65 -3.61 4.82
N LYS A 882 -47.70 -4.24 4.27
CA LYS A 882 -47.69 -5.59 3.71
C LYS A 882 -47.95 -5.48 2.20
N ASP A 883 -46.94 -5.76 1.39
CA ASP A 883 -47.07 -5.93 -0.08
C ASP A 883 -47.17 -7.44 -0.36
N LYS A 884 -48.10 -7.85 -1.23
CA LYS A 884 -48.35 -9.26 -1.57
C LYS A 884 -47.11 -9.99 -2.12
N ARG A 885 -46.08 -9.27 -2.57
CA ARG A 885 -44.82 -9.81 -3.11
C ARG A 885 -43.77 -10.14 -2.04
N TYR A 886 -43.98 -9.83 -0.76
CA TYR A 886 -43.00 -10.09 0.30
C TYR A 886 -43.58 -10.92 1.46
N VAL A 887 -42.86 -11.99 1.83
CA VAL A 887 -43.25 -12.94 2.89
C VAL A 887 -43.24 -12.30 4.30
N THR A 888 -42.65 -11.11 4.48
CA THR A 888 -42.59 -10.39 5.76
C THR A 888 -42.86 -8.89 5.59
N PRO A 889 -43.61 -8.25 6.52
CA PRO A 889 -43.93 -6.83 6.47
C PRO A 889 -42.68 -5.96 6.58
N PHE A 890 -42.82 -4.68 6.18
CA PHE A 890 -41.74 -3.70 6.25
C PHE A 890 -42.16 -2.39 6.91
N ILE A 891 -41.16 -1.65 7.41
CA ILE A 891 -41.32 -0.37 8.09
C ILE A 891 -40.87 0.76 7.15
N GLU A 892 -41.68 1.81 7.07
CA GLU A 892 -41.45 3.03 6.28
C GLU A 892 -41.75 4.25 7.17
N PHE A 893 -40.95 5.31 7.06
CA PHE A 893 -41.11 6.54 7.83
C PHE A 893 -40.70 7.77 7.02
N SER A 894 -41.31 8.91 7.30
CA SER A 894 -40.91 10.23 6.80
C SER A 894 -40.23 11.05 7.90
N ALA A 895 -39.45 12.05 7.50
CA ALA A 895 -38.92 13.11 8.37
C ALA A 895 -38.69 14.37 7.52
N LYS A 896 -39.08 15.56 8.03
CA LYS A 896 -38.82 16.83 7.34
C LYS A 896 -37.44 17.43 7.65
N SER A 897 -36.90 17.13 8.83
CA SER A 897 -35.52 17.48 9.19
C SER A 897 -34.52 16.47 8.63
N LYS A 898 -33.47 16.95 7.95
CA LYS A 898 -32.30 16.15 7.55
C LYS A 898 -31.61 15.51 8.75
N GLU A 899 -31.47 16.26 9.85
CA GLU A 899 -30.80 15.84 11.08
C GLU A 899 -31.57 14.73 11.80
N LEU A 900 -32.91 14.82 11.82
CA LEU A 900 -33.78 13.74 12.29
C LEU A 900 -33.67 12.50 11.41
N ALA A 901 -33.65 12.66 10.08
CA ALA A 901 -33.53 11.54 9.14
C ALA A 901 -32.21 10.78 9.31
N ALA A 902 -31.07 11.49 9.35
CA ALA A 902 -29.76 10.91 9.61
C ALA A 902 -29.68 10.25 11.00
N GLY A 903 -30.26 10.90 12.02
CA GLY A 903 -30.34 10.36 13.37
C GLY A 903 -31.13 9.05 13.45
N LEU A 904 -32.30 8.99 12.81
CA LEU A 904 -33.13 7.78 12.75
C LEU A 904 -32.42 6.67 11.97
N ASP A 905 -31.79 6.97 10.84
CA ASP A 905 -31.04 5.99 10.05
C ASP A 905 -29.91 5.33 10.86
N PHE A 906 -29.12 6.11 11.61
CA PHE A 906 -28.13 5.60 12.56
C PHE A 906 -28.78 4.68 13.62
N LEU A 907 -29.90 5.08 14.22
CA LEU A 907 -30.59 4.26 15.22
C LEU A 907 -31.10 2.94 14.62
N PHE A 908 -31.70 2.95 13.43
CA PHE A 908 -32.14 1.72 12.76
C PHE A 908 -30.96 0.80 12.38
N LYS A 909 -29.89 1.35 11.81
CA LYS A 909 -28.68 0.60 11.40
C LYS A 909 -27.85 0.07 12.58
N THR A 910 -28.10 0.52 13.83
CA THR A 910 -27.37 0.08 15.03
C THR A 910 -28.06 -1.00 15.88
N LEU A 911 -29.32 -1.37 15.57
CA LEU A 911 -30.11 -2.28 16.40
C LEU A 911 -30.26 -3.70 15.85
N LYS A 912 -29.62 -4.02 14.72
CA LYS A 912 -29.63 -5.34 14.05
C LYS A 912 -31.01 -5.99 13.78
N HIS A 913 -32.12 -5.26 13.95
CA HIS A 913 -33.47 -5.77 13.64
C HIS A 913 -33.74 -5.82 12.13
N GLY A 914 -33.05 -6.73 11.45
CA GLY A 914 -33.26 -7.08 10.05
C GLY A 914 -34.57 -7.81 9.80
N LYS A 915 -35.70 -7.10 9.94
CA LYS A 915 -36.98 -7.45 9.31
C LYS A 915 -37.48 -6.24 8.53
N ASN A 916 -36.92 -6.12 7.33
CA ASN A 916 -37.28 -5.20 6.25
C ASN A 916 -37.56 -3.75 6.70
N ILE A 917 -36.52 -2.91 6.68
CA ILE A 917 -36.71 -1.60 6.06
C ILE A 917 -36.55 -1.86 4.56
N ARG A 918 -37.64 -1.60 3.82
CA ARG A 918 -37.71 -1.66 2.35
C ARG A 918 -38.00 -0.22 1.90
N LEU A 919 -37.39 0.33 0.86
CA LEU A 919 -36.82 -0.21 -0.38
C LEU A 919 -35.75 -1.32 -0.22
N GLN A 920 -35.78 -2.36 -1.07
CA GLN A 920 -34.91 -3.55 -0.92
C GLN A 920 -34.59 -4.25 -2.24
N SER A 921 -33.38 -4.83 -2.30
CA SER A 921 -33.05 -6.22 -2.69
C SER A 921 -31.54 -6.41 -2.46
N ALA A 922 -30.99 -7.50 -1.91
CA ALA A 922 -31.53 -8.75 -1.39
C ALA A 922 -30.80 -9.18 -0.09
N LYS A 923 -30.43 -10.46 0.06
CA LYS A 923 -29.94 -11.10 1.31
C LYS A 923 -28.42 -11.31 1.37
N ASP A 924 -27.96 -11.64 2.59
CA ASP A 924 -26.75 -12.37 3.00
C ASP A 924 -25.35 -11.75 2.84
N SER A 925 -24.73 -11.43 3.98
CA SER A 925 -23.40 -11.95 4.40
C SER A 925 -23.03 -11.48 5.83
N LYS A 926 -22.05 -12.13 6.48
CA LYS A 926 -21.59 -11.76 7.84
C LYS A 926 -20.51 -10.66 7.78
N GLY A 927 -20.92 -9.40 7.94
CA GLY A 927 -20.05 -8.22 8.09
C GLY A 927 -20.81 -7.05 8.72
N ASN A 928 -20.12 -5.97 9.11
CA ASN A 928 -20.75 -4.76 9.69
C ASN A 928 -21.17 -3.74 8.59
N PHE A 929 -21.70 -4.21 7.46
CA PHE A 929 -22.08 -3.35 6.32
C PHE A 929 -23.38 -3.84 5.69
N CYS A 930 -24.09 -2.96 4.99
CA CYS A 930 -25.15 -3.35 4.07
C CYS A 930 -24.94 -2.71 2.69
N LEU A 931 -25.63 -3.25 1.69
CA LEU A 931 -25.54 -2.83 0.30
C LEU A 931 -26.68 -1.89 -0.04
N ALA A 932 -26.38 -0.58 -0.07
CA ALA A 932 -27.31 0.49 -0.37
C ALA A 932 -27.47 0.64 -1.90
N GLU A 933 -28.44 -0.09 -2.46
CA GLU A 933 -28.78 0.01 -3.88
C GLU A 933 -29.28 1.44 -4.22
N ILE A 934 -28.85 2.00 -5.36
CA ILE A 934 -29.22 3.34 -5.81
C ILE A 934 -30.63 3.32 -6.43
N THR A 935 -31.49 4.25 -6.05
CA THR A 935 -32.88 4.39 -6.53
C THR A 935 -33.06 5.52 -7.54
N SER A 936 -32.25 6.58 -7.42
CA SER A 936 -32.19 7.73 -8.32
C SER A 936 -30.91 8.52 -8.08
N ILE A 937 -30.51 9.34 -9.03
CA ILE A 937 -29.44 10.34 -8.88
C ILE A 937 -30.03 11.66 -9.41
N GLU A 938 -29.79 12.75 -8.68
CA GLU A 938 -30.30 14.09 -8.99
C GLU A 938 -29.11 15.06 -9.10
N GLU A 939 -29.08 15.89 -10.14
CA GLU A 939 -28.16 17.03 -10.17
C GLU A 939 -28.62 18.11 -9.17
N MET A 940 -27.65 18.78 -8.54
CA MET A 940 -27.88 19.89 -7.62
C MET A 940 -27.08 21.14 -8.03
N PRO A 941 -27.57 22.35 -7.68
CA PRO A 941 -26.91 23.61 -8.00
C PRO A 941 -25.52 23.71 -7.38
N ASN A 942 -24.70 24.58 -7.97
CA ASN A 942 -23.31 24.84 -7.58
C ASN A 942 -23.21 25.48 -6.18
N GLU A 943 -22.36 24.91 -5.32
CA GLU A 943 -21.92 25.52 -4.05
C GLU A 943 -20.51 26.11 -4.23
N LYS A 944 -20.32 27.40 -3.89
CA LYS A 944 -19.03 28.11 -4.03
C LYS A 944 -17.86 27.40 -3.32
N TYR A 945 -18.12 26.66 -2.25
CA TYR A 945 -17.10 25.98 -1.46
C TYR A 945 -17.42 24.50 -1.27
N VAL A 946 -16.37 23.70 -1.34
CA VAL A 946 -16.33 22.28 -0.98
C VAL A 946 -15.27 22.06 0.11
N TYR A 947 -15.26 20.86 0.69
CA TYR A 947 -14.66 20.51 1.96
C TYR A 947 -14.11 19.08 1.91
N ASP A 948 -13.04 18.79 2.63
CA ASP A 948 -12.51 17.42 2.77
C ASP A 948 -12.17 17.10 4.23
N LEU A 949 -12.08 15.81 4.57
CA LEU A 949 -11.90 15.32 5.93
C LEU A 949 -10.70 14.37 6.01
N GLU A 950 -9.59 14.83 6.62
CA GLU A 950 -8.42 13.98 6.88
C GLU A 950 -8.67 13.14 8.15
N VAL A 951 -8.74 11.81 8.02
CA VAL A 951 -9.09 10.89 9.11
C VAL A 951 -7.93 9.93 9.42
N GLU A 952 -7.77 9.56 10.68
CA GLU A 952 -6.53 8.91 11.12
C GLU A 952 -6.37 7.44 10.72
N GLY A 953 -5.38 7.19 9.87
CA GLY A 953 -4.98 5.85 9.41
C GLY A 953 -5.89 5.27 8.33
N THR A 954 -6.80 6.09 7.79
CA THR A 954 -7.68 5.78 6.66
C THR A 954 -7.61 6.90 5.63
N HIS A 955 -7.64 6.57 4.35
CA HIS A 955 -8.07 7.52 3.31
C HIS A 955 -9.58 7.33 3.10
N ASN A 956 -10.37 7.34 4.19
CA ASN A 956 -11.82 7.24 4.11
C ASN A 956 -12.54 7.73 5.37
N PHE A 957 -13.78 8.17 5.17
CA PHE A 957 -14.76 8.57 6.17
C PHE A 957 -16.20 8.37 5.64
N VAL A 958 -17.21 8.68 6.47
CA VAL A 958 -18.61 8.31 6.22
C VAL A 958 -19.56 9.50 6.25
N ASP A 959 -20.41 9.60 5.23
CA ASP A 959 -21.55 10.52 5.13
C ASP A 959 -22.70 10.08 6.06
N ALA A 960 -23.24 11.00 6.85
CA ALA A 960 -24.32 10.70 7.81
C ALA A 960 -25.68 10.42 7.15
N GLU A 961 -25.93 10.94 5.96
CA GLU A 961 -27.17 10.71 5.23
C GLU A 961 -27.06 9.41 4.41
N GLY A 962 -27.21 8.28 5.11
CA GLY A 962 -27.22 6.96 4.49
C GLY A 962 -25.97 6.10 4.73
N MET A 963 -24.99 6.58 5.50
CA MET A 963 -23.79 5.84 5.94
C MET A 963 -22.80 5.44 4.83
N ILE A 964 -22.72 6.23 3.76
CA ILE A 964 -21.91 5.95 2.56
C ILE A 964 -20.44 6.38 2.77
N LEU A 965 -19.47 5.68 2.17
CA LEU A 965 -18.02 5.77 2.42
C LEU A 965 -17.24 6.41 1.24
N VAL A 966 -16.16 7.20 1.48
CA VAL A 966 -15.44 8.10 0.50
C VAL A 966 -13.87 8.17 0.64
N HIS A 967 -13.06 8.92 -0.16
CA HIS A 967 -11.55 8.79 -0.28
C HIS A 967 -10.72 10.04 -0.79
N ASN A 968 -9.38 10.18 -0.52
CA ASN A 968 -8.57 11.47 -0.59
C ASN A 968 -7.16 11.47 -1.35
N THR A 969 -6.60 12.64 -1.83
CA THR A 969 -5.87 12.72 -3.15
C THR A 969 -4.86 13.98 -3.46
N ASP A 970 -3.64 14.27 -4.16
CA ASP A 970 -2.34 13.83 -4.96
C ASP A 970 -1.74 14.64 -6.19
N SER A 971 -1.06 13.93 -7.11
CA SER A 971 0.05 14.42 -7.99
C SER A 971 -0.39 15.40 -9.08
N ILE A 972 0.46 16.27 -9.65
CA ILE A 972 -0.04 17.42 -10.43
C ILE A 972 0.01 17.23 -11.96
N PHE A 973 -1.16 17.18 -12.59
CA PHE A 973 -1.37 17.18 -14.04
C PHE A 973 -2.06 18.48 -14.46
N LEU A 974 -1.44 19.25 -15.37
CA LEU A 974 -1.94 20.58 -15.77
C LEU A 974 -2.17 20.68 -17.29
N THR A 975 -3.12 21.51 -17.69
CA THR A 975 -3.31 21.97 -19.09
C THR A 975 -3.83 23.41 -19.12
N LYS A 976 -3.86 24.04 -20.30
CA LYS A 976 -4.58 25.28 -20.57
C LYS A 976 -5.43 25.11 -21.83
N ALA A 977 -6.70 25.51 -21.74
CA ALA A 977 -7.60 25.51 -22.89
C ALA A 977 -7.05 26.41 -24.00
N ASN A 978 -7.26 26.01 -25.26
CA ASN A 978 -6.92 26.78 -26.47
C ASN A 978 -5.43 27.18 -26.59
N LYS A 979 -4.51 26.45 -25.95
CA LYS A 979 -3.06 26.63 -26.11
C LYS A 979 -2.43 25.49 -26.92
N GLY A 980 -1.64 25.87 -27.93
CA GLY A 980 -0.71 24.97 -28.61
C GLY A 980 0.45 24.55 -27.71
N LYS A 981 1.22 23.56 -28.16
CA LYS A 981 2.37 22.99 -27.43
C LYS A 981 3.32 24.06 -26.91
N ASP A 982 3.84 24.91 -27.80
CA ASP A 982 4.97 25.79 -27.47
C ASP A 982 4.54 26.94 -26.56
N GLU A 983 3.30 27.41 -26.67
CA GLU A 983 2.71 28.36 -25.72
C GLU A 983 2.48 27.72 -24.35
N LEU A 984 1.99 26.48 -24.30
CA LEU A 984 1.78 25.75 -23.05
C LEU A 984 3.13 25.44 -22.35
N LEU A 985 4.16 25.07 -23.12
CA LEU A 985 5.53 24.88 -22.62
C LEU A 985 6.15 26.20 -22.17
N THR A 986 5.89 27.31 -22.86
CA THR A 986 6.35 28.65 -22.46
C THR A 986 5.75 29.05 -21.12
N ASP A 987 4.45 28.87 -20.94
CA ASP A 987 3.79 29.15 -19.66
C ASP A 987 4.18 28.15 -18.56
N ALA A 988 4.40 26.88 -18.91
CA ALA A 988 4.90 25.86 -17.98
C ALA A 988 6.28 26.23 -17.42
N ASN A 989 7.20 26.71 -18.28
CA ASN A 989 8.54 27.13 -17.85
C ASN A 989 8.52 28.42 -17.03
N LYS A 990 7.65 29.39 -17.35
CA LYS A 990 7.44 30.59 -16.50
C LYS A 990 6.95 30.19 -15.10
N PHE A 991 5.96 29.30 -15.04
CA PHE A 991 5.42 28.78 -13.79
C PHE A 991 6.45 27.98 -12.99
N LEU A 992 7.24 27.13 -13.65
CA LEU A 992 8.32 26.36 -13.04
C LEU A 992 9.36 27.28 -12.36
N LYS A 993 9.77 28.35 -13.04
CA LYS A 993 10.70 29.35 -12.50
C LYS A 993 10.11 30.11 -11.30
N PHE A 994 8.82 30.47 -11.36
CA PHE A 994 8.12 31.09 -10.22
C PHE A 994 8.04 30.15 -9.01
N ILE A 995 7.61 28.90 -9.22
CA ILE A 995 7.48 27.91 -8.15
C ILE A 995 8.81 27.58 -7.50
N ASN A 996 9.87 27.30 -8.27
CA ASN A 996 11.14 26.87 -7.71
C ASN A 996 11.83 27.97 -6.89
N ASN A 997 11.51 29.25 -7.15
CA ASN A 997 11.91 30.37 -6.29
C ASN A 997 11.11 30.46 -4.96
N SER A 998 9.98 29.75 -4.84
CA SER A 998 9.09 29.72 -3.66
C SER A 998 9.23 28.45 -2.80
N LEU A 999 10.04 27.50 -3.24
CA LEU A 999 10.30 26.23 -2.56
C LEU A 999 11.61 26.30 -1.76
N PRO A 1000 11.72 25.62 -0.59
CA PRO A 1000 12.89 25.75 0.27
C PRO A 1000 14.06 24.87 -0.15
N GLY A 1001 15.28 25.43 -0.09
CA GLY A 1001 16.53 24.67 -0.16
C GLY A 1001 16.77 23.96 -1.49
N MET A 1002 16.71 22.62 -1.47
CA MET A 1002 16.89 21.74 -2.64
C MET A 1002 15.56 21.17 -3.16
N MET A 1003 14.42 21.69 -2.70
CA MET A 1003 13.11 21.32 -3.24
C MET A 1003 12.89 21.96 -4.61
N GLU A 1004 12.83 21.14 -5.64
CA GLU A 1004 12.66 21.59 -7.02
C GLU A 1004 11.51 20.82 -7.68
N LEU A 1005 10.55 21.54 -8.25
CA LEU A 1005 9.57 21.00 -9.19
C LEU A 1005 10.22 20.86 -10.57
N ASP A 1006 9.86 19.82 -11.31
CA ASP A 1006 10.41 19.49 -12.63
C ASP A 1006 9.29 19.28 -13.65
N LEU A 1007 9.47 19.77 -14.87
CA LEU A 1007 8.57 19.48 -15.98
C LEU A 1007 8.96 18.10 -16.55
N GLN A 1008 8.23 17.06 -16.14
CA GLN A 1008 8.52 15.67 -16.56
C GLN A 1008 8.28 15.43 -18.05
N GLY A 1009 7.38 16.20 -18.67
CA GLY A 1009 7.12 16.12 -20.10
C GLY A 1009 5.80 16.75 -20.52
N PHE A 1010 5.63 16.81 -21.84
CA PHE A 1010 4.39 17.14 -22.52
C PHE A 1010 3.82 15.87 -23.17
N TYR A 1011 2.52 15.66 -23.06
CA TYR A 1011 1.81 14.55 -23.68
C TYR A 1011 0.70 15.11 -24.57
N HIS A 1012 0.71 14.70 -25.84
CA HIS A 1012 -0.25 15.19 -26.84
C HIS A 1012 -1.69 14.80 -26.49
N THR A 1013 -1.86 13.57 -26.00
CA THR A 1013 -3.14 12.99 -25.58
C THR A 1013 -2.97 12.16 -24.31
N GLY A 1014 -3.99 12.16 -23.46
CA GLY A 1014 -4.08 11.28 -22.31
C GLY A 1014 -5.52 10.90 -22.01
N ILE A 1015 -5.74 9.68 -21.53
CA ILE A 1015 -7.03 9.22 -21.04
C ILE A 1015 -6.93 8.86 -19.56
N PHE A 1016 -7.76 9.51 -18.76
CA PHE A 1016 -7.81 9.32 -17.32
C PHE A 1016 -9.11 8.62 -16.92
N ILE A 1017 -9.00 7.64 -16.01
CA ILE A 1017 -10.10 6.74 -15.66
C ILE A 1017 -10.46 6.87 -14.18
N THR A 1018 -9.49 6.69 -13.27
CA THR A 1018 -9.58 7.01 -11.83
C THR A 1018 -8.17 7.26 -11.27
N LYS A 1019 -8.03 7.50 -9.97
CA LYS A 1019 -6.74 7.64 -9.27
C LYS A 1019 -5.76 6.53 -9.61
N LYS A 1020 -4.56 6.94 -9.99
CA LYS A 1020 -3.45 6.09 -10.47
C LYS A 1020 -3.79 5.23 -11.69
N ARG A 1021 -4.95 5.42 -12.34
CA ARG A 1021 -5.46 4.69 -13.51
C ARG A 1021 -5.61 5.65 -14.70
N TYR A 1022 -4.55 5.75 -15.48
CA TYR A 1022 -4.50 6.60 -16.67
C TYR A 1022 -3.49 6.07 -17.70
N ALA A 1023 -3.62 6.54 -18.93
CA ALA A 1023 -2.65 6.33 -19.99
C ALA A 1023 -2.37 7.64 -20.74
N LEU A 1024 -1.12 7.84 -21.18
CA LEU A 1024 -0.63 9.05 -21.84
C LEU A 1024 0.12 8.66 -23.12
N MET A 1025 0.13 9.56 -24.10
CA MET A 1025 0.81 9.40 -25.38
C MET A 1025 1.90 10.47 -25.56
N GLU A 1026 3.14 10.00 -25.70
CA GLU A 1026 4.30 10.83 -26.09
C GLU A 1026 4.25 11.10 -27.61
N GLU A 1027 5.01 12.09 -28.09
CA GLU A 1027 4.94 12.57 -29.49
C GLU A 1027 5.52 11.59 -30.51
N ASP A 1028 6.44 10.70 -30.09
CA ASP A 1028 6.92 9.55 -30.87
C ASP A 1028 5.84 8.44 -31.02
N GLY A 1029 4.71 8.58 -30.32
CA GLY A 1029 3.65 7.60 -30.24
C GLY A 1029 3.90 6.50 -29.20
N ARG A 1030 4.78 6.72 -28.22
CA ARG A 1030 4.98 5.83 -27.07
C ARG A 1030 3.86 5.98 -26.06
N LEU A 1031 3.29 4.83 -25.67
CA LEU A 1031 2.20 4.74 -24.71
C LEU A 1031 2.70 4.51 -23.28
N ILE A 1032 2.54 5.51 -22.40
CA ILE A 1032 2.67 5.32 -20.95
C ILE A 1032 1.35 4.81 -20.39
N VAL A 1033 1.37 3.71 -19.64
CA VAL A 1033 0.21 3.21 -18.88
C VAL A 1033 0.55 3.06 -17.39
N LYS A 1034 -0.37 3.51 -16.52
CA LYS A 1034 -0.31 3.43 -15.05
C LYS A 1034 -1.61 2.83 -14.50
N GLY A 1035 -1.48 1.87 -13.59
CA GLY A 1035 -2.60 1.26 -12.83
C GLY A 1035 -3.66 0.49 -13.62
N LEU A 1036 -3.51 0.33 -14.94
CA LEU A 1036 -4.40 -0.49 -15.76
C LEU A 1036 -3.90 -1.94 -15.86
N GLU A 1037 -4.81 -2.83 -16.23
CA GLU A 1037 -4.65 -4.29 -16.27
C GLU A 1037 -3.51 -4.78 -17.19
N THR A 1038 -3.09 -4.01 -18.20
CA THR A 1038 -1.87 -4.21 -19.01
C THR A 1038 -0.62 -4.58 -18.20
N LYS A 1039 -0.47 -4.06 -16.97
CA LYS A 1039 0.69 -4.30 -16.09
C LYS A 1039 0.38 -5.18 -14.88
N ARG A 1040 -0.74 -5.91 -14.90
CA ARG A 1040 -1.16 -6.82 -13.82
C ARG A 1040 -0.84 -8.28 -14.17
N ARG A 1041 -0.41 -9.05 -13.16
CA ARG A 1041 -0.06 -10.47 -13.30
C ARG A 1041 -1.31 -11.34 -13.46
N ASP A 1042 -2.33 -11.01 -12.67
CA ASP A 1042 -3.60 -11.71 -12.47
C ASP A 1042 -4.61 -11.57 -13.63
N TRP A 1043 -4.11 -11.23 -14.83
CA TRP A 1043 -4.90 -11.03 -16.05
C TRP A 1043 -4.23 -11.78 -17.20
N SER A 1044 -5.01 -12.44 -18.05
CA SER A 1044 -4.50 -13.18 -19.20
C SER A 1044 -3.78 -12.26 -20.20
N ASN A 1045 -2.84 -12.80 -20.95
CA ASN A 1045 -2.04 -12.02 -21.90
C ASN A 1045 -2.91 -11.41 -23.02
N ILE A 1046 -3.93 -12.12 -23.49
CA ILE A 1046 -4.90 -11.58 -24.46
C ILE A 1046 -5.69 -10.38 -23.90
N ALA A 1047 -5.97 -10.33 -22.60
CA ALA A 1047 -6.62 -9.18 -21.97
C ALA A 1047 -5.67 -7.97 -21.87
N LYS A 1048 -4.38 -8.20 -21.57
CA LYS A 1048 -3.35 -7.15 -21.62
C LYS A 1048 -3.18 -6.61 -23.04
N GLY A 1049 -3.03 -7.49 -24.03
CA GLY A 1049 -2.88 -7.14 -25.44
C GLY A 1049 -4.07 -6.34 -25.95
N ALA A 1050 -5.30 -6.80 -25.67
CA ALA A 1050 -6.51 -6.09 -26.05
C ALA A 1050 -6.61 -4.69 -25.40
N GLN A 1051 -6.27 -4.56 -24.11
CA GLN A 1051 -6.26 -3.26 -23.43
C GLN A 1051 -5.17 -2.32 -24.01
N LYS A 1052 -3.99 -2.83 -24.36
CA LYS A 1052 -2.92 -2.04 -24.99
C LYS A 1052 -3.34 -1.51 -26.37
N GLU A 1053 -3.90 -2.35 -27.21
CA GLU A 1053 -4.29 -1.97 -28.58
C GLU A 1053 -5.44 -0.95 -28.59
N VAL A 1054 -6.45 -1.16 -27.74
CA VAL A 1054 -7.53 -0.18 -27.52
C VAL A 1054 -6.98 1.20 -27.14
N LEU A 1055 -5.97 1.26 -26.25
CA LEU A 1055 -5.31 2.52 -25.89
C LEU A 1055 -4.53 3.15 -27.06
N MET A 1056 -3.86 2.37 -27.90
CA MET A 1056 -3.16 2.89 -29.09
C MET A 1056 -4.15 3.54 -30.07
N LEU A 1057 -5.24 2.84 -30.40
CA LEU A 1057 -6.27 3.29 -31.34
C LEU A 1057 -7.00 4.55 -30.83
N ILE A 1058 -7.22 4.66 -29.52
CA ILE A 1058 -7.84 5.82 -28.88
C ILE A 1058 -6.88 7.02 -28.78
N LEU A 1059 -5.64 6.81 -28.37
CA LEU A 1059 -4.74 7.92 -28.04
C LEU A 1059 -3.88 8.41 -29.21
N LYS A 1060 -3.47 7.51 -30.12
CA LYS A 1060 -2.63 7.82 -31.29
C LYS A 1060 -3.48 8.09 -32.53
N GLU A 1061 -4.39 7.19 -32.87
CA GLU A 1061 -5.27 7.35 -34.06
C GLU A 1061 -6.53 8.19 -33.79
N LYS A 1062 -6.87 8.45 -32.52
CA LYS A 1062 -8.13 9.09 -32.08
C LYS A 1062 -9.39 8.41 -32.65
N ASN A 1063 -9.29 7.12 -32.97
CA ASN A 1063 -10.31 6.35 -33.69
C ASN A 1063 -10.98 5.29 -32.79
N ILE A 1064 -11.97 5.73 -32.04
CA ILE A 1064 -12.68 4.88 -31.07
C ILE A 1064 -13.48 3.76 -31.77
N LYS A 1065 -14.00 4.01 -32.99
CA LYS A 1065 -14.71 2.99 -33.78
C LYS A 1065 -13.82 1.80 -34.11
N LYS A 1066 -12.58 2.06 -34.58
CA LYS A 1066 -11.59 1.00 -34.86
C LYS A 1066 -11.23 0.20 -33.60
N ALA A 1067 -11.21 0.84 -32.42
CA ALA A 1067 -11.03 0.14 -31.15
C ALA A 1067 -12.20 -0.80 -30.80
N VAL A 1068 -13.45 -0.36 -31.03
CA VAL A 1068 -14.65 -1.21 -30.88
C VAL A 1068 -14.60 -2.43 -31.80
N ASP A 1069 -14.30 -2.23 -33.08
CA ASP A 1069 -14.27 -3.31 -34.07
C ASP A 1069 -13.11 -4.29 -33.85
N PHE A 1070 -11.97 -3.82 -33.34
CA PHE A 1070 -10.89 -4.68 -32.85
C PHE A 1070 -11.32 -5.55 -31.64
N VAL A 1071 -12.03 -4.99 -30.66
CA VAL A 1071 -12.56 -5.75 -29.51
C VAL A 1071 -13.57 -6.80 -29.98
N ARG A 1072 -14.47 -6.46 -30.91
CA ARG A 1072 -15.41 -7.40 -31.53
C ARG A 1072 -14.68 -8.56 -32.21
N LYS A 1073 -13.60 -8.28 -32.97
CA LYS A 1073 -12.75 -9.33 -33.56
C LYS A 1073 -12.16 -10.24 -32.48
N LYS A 1074 -11.54 -9.70 -31.42
CA LYS A 1074 -10.98 -10.53 -30.34
C LYS A 1074 -12.02 -11.37 -29.59
N ILE A 1075 -13.25 -10.88 -29.46
CA ILE A 1075 -14.38 -11.66 -28.92
C ILE A 1075 -14.78 -12.80 -29.87
N LYS A 1076 -14.70 -12.59 -31.19
CA LYS A 1076 -14.90 -13.64 -32.20
C LYS A 1076 -13.80 -14.71 -32.12
N ASP A 1077 -12.53 -14.30 -32.15
CA ASP A 1077 -11.36 -15.20 -32.04
C ASP A 1077 -11.50 -16.16 -30.84
N ILE A 1078 -11.88 -15.64 -29.67
CA ILE A 1078 -12.06 -16.41 -28.43
C ILE A 1078 -13.24 -17.39 -28.50
N LYS A 1079 -14.34 -17.06 -29.19
CA LYS A 1079 -15.48 -17.98 -29.36
C LYS A 1079 -15.15 -19.16 -30.27
N GLU A 1080 -14.35 -18.90 -31.31
CA GLU A 1080 -14.06 -19.88 -32.37
C GLU A 1080 -12.97 -20.89 -32.00
N GLY A 1081 -12.25 -20.68 -30.89
CA GLY A 1081 -11.11 -21.52 -30.48
C GLY A 1081 -9.75 -20.97 -30.92
N ASN A 1082 -9.72 -19.84 -31.63
CA ASN A 1082 -8.56 -19.28 -32.34
C ASN A 1082 -7.58 -18.52 -31.41
N VAL A 1083 -7.38 -19.01 -30.17
CA VAL A 1083 -6.52 -18.39 -29.17
C VAL A 1083 -5.71 -19.45 -28.42
N GLY A 1084 -4.38 -19.31 -28.43
CA GLY A 1084 -3.46 -20.25 -27.80
C GLY A 1084 -3.36 -20.11 -26.28
N LYS A 1085 -2.91 -21.18 -25.61
CA LYS A 1085 -2.72 -21.22 -24.14
C LYS A 1085 -1.89 -20.06 -23.57
N GLU A 1086 -0.80 -19.65 -24.22
CA GLU A 1086 0.06 -18.53 -23.76
C GLU A 1086 -0.72 -17.21 -23.62
N ASP A 1087 -1.70 -16.99 -24.50
CA ASP A 1087 -2.55 -15.81 -24.50
C ASP A 1087 -3.62 -15.89 -23.38
N LEU A 1088 -4.07 -17.10 -23.07
CA LEU A 1088 -5.11 -17.39 -22.07
C LEU A 1088 -4.58 -17.49 -20.65
N ALA A 1089 -3.33 -17.90 -20.45
CA ALA A 1089 -2.76 -18.18 -19.15
C ALA A 1089 -2.82 -16.98 -18.18
N ILE A 1090 -3.38 -17.22 -16.99
CA ILE A 1090 -3.47 -16.27 -15.88
C ILE A 1090 -2.38 -16.60 -14.85
N TYR A 1091 -1.67 -15.57 -14.38
CA TYR A 1091 -0.51 -15.74 -13.50
C TYR A 1091 -0.78 -15.20 -12.10
N THR A 1092 -0.56 -16.04 -11.09
CA THR A 1092 -0.66 -15.66 -9.67
C THR A 1092 0.45 -16.30 -8.86
N LYS A 1093 0.72 -15.80 -7.65
CA LYS A 1093 1.80 -16.29 -6.78
C LYS A 1093 1.25 -17.18 -5.66
N LEU A 1094 1.88 -18.33 -5.39
CA LEU A 1094 1.73 -18.98 -4.09
C LEU A 1094 2.30 -18.05 -3.00
N THR A 1095 1.43 -17.67 -2.07
CA THR A 1095 1.78 -16.74 -0.98
C THR A 1095 2.07 -17.46 0.33
N ARG A 1096 1.78 -18.77 0.38
CA ARG A 1096 2.02 -19.68 1.50
C ARG A 1096 2.26 -21.10 0.98
N SER A 1097 2.73 -22.03 1.82
CA SER A 1097 2.71 -23.47 1.53
C SER A 1097 1.29 -23.97 1.23
N VAL A 1098 1.18 -24.94 0.32
CA VAL A 1098 -0.08 -25.42 -0.28
C VAL A 1098 -1.06 -26.00 0.76
N ASP A 1099 -0.55 -26.54 1.87
CA ASP A 1099 -1.36 -27.09 2.97
C ASP A 1099 -1.88 -26.03 3.94
N SER A 1100 -1.19 -24.90 4.06
CA SER A 1100 -1.59 -23.79 4.95
C SER A 1100 -2.71 -22.90 4.41
N TYR A 1101 -3.21 -23.17 3.20
CA TYR A 1101 -4.39 -22.51 2.62
C TYR A 1101 -5.69 -23.05 3.26
N ILE A 1102 -6.09 -22.44 4.38
CA ILE A 1102 -7.26 -22.86 5.18
C ILE A 1102 -8.59 -22.58 4.45
N GLN A 1103 -9.33 -23.65 4.17
CA GLN A 1103 -10.76 -23.75 3.80
C GLN A 1103 -11.30 -22.98 2.58
N LYS A 1104 -10.67 -21.91 2.08
CA LYS A 1104 -11.04 -21.31 0.80
C LYS A 1104 -10.45 -22.12 -0.35
N LYS A 1105 -11.33 -22.75 -1.16
CA LYS A 1105 -10.98 -23.22 -2.49
C LYS A 1105 -10.68 -22.01 -3.38
N GLU A 1106 -9.41 -21.68 -3.54
CA GLU A 1106 -8.97 -20.69 -4.52
C GLU A 1106 -8.58 -21.40 -5.84
N PRO A 1107 -8.84 -20.79 -7.02
CA PRO A 1107 -8.67 -21.47 -8.30
C PRO A 1107 -7.26 -22.03 -8.51
N HIS A 1108 -6.24 -21.22 -8.24
CA HIS A 1108 -4.84 -21.59 -8.41
C HIS A 1108 -4.37 -22.67 -7.42
N VAL A 1109 -4.79 -22.59 -6.16
CA VAL A 1109 -4.50 -23.63 -5.14
C VAL A 1109 -5.15 -24.95 -5.51
N THR A 1110 -6.36 -24.91 -6.10
CA THR A 1110 -7.06 -26.11 -6.56
C THR A 1110 -6.34 -26.74 -7.76
N ALA A 1111 -5.87 -25.92 -8.71
CA ALA A 1111 -5.06 -26.38 -9.84
C ALA A 1111 -3.70 -26.96 -9.39
N VAL A 1112 -3.01 -26.30 -8.45
CA VAL A 1112 -1.77 -26.78 -7.84
C VAL A 1112 -1.98 -28.12 -7.16
N LYS A 1113 -3.00 -28.28 -6.29
CA LYS A 1113 -3.27 -29.57 -5.62
C LYS A 1113 -3.58 -30.70 -6.62
N ARG A 1114 -4.30 -30.42 -7.71
CA ARG A 1114 -4.52 -31.37 -8.82
C ARG A 1114 -3.23 -31.76 -9.55
N ALA A 1115 -2.30 -30.82 -9.70
CA ALA A 1115 -1.03 -31.02 -10.37
C ALA A 1115 -0.01 -31.75 -9.47
N MET A 1116 0.03 -31.46 -8.17
CA MET A 1116 0.79 -32.22 -7.17
C MET A 1116 0.33 -33.68 -7.11
N ASN A 1117 -0.98 -33.94 -7.19
CA ASN A 1117 -1.53 -35.30 -7.32
C ASN A 1117 -1.13 -36.01 -8.64
N LYS A 1118 -0.65 -35.26 -9.65
CA LYS A 1118 -0.04 -35.80 -10.88
C LYS A 1118 1.50 -35.87 -10.82
N GLY A 1119 2.12 -35.45 -9.72
CA GLY A 1119 3.57 -35.44 -9.51
C GLY A 1119 4.26 -34.09 -9.70
N ILE A 1120 3.53 -33.01 -9.98
CA ILE A 1120 4.09 -31.66 -10.19
C ILE A 1120 4.22 -30.93 -8.85
N ASN A 1121 5.45 -30.78 -8.37
CA ASN A 1121 5.73 -30.05 -7.13
C ASN A 1121 5.59 -28.52 -7.32
N PHE A 1122 5.16 -27.83 -6.26
CA PHE A 1122 5.09 -26.38 -6.17
C PHE A 1122 5.43 -25.92 -4.73
N GLU A 1123 6.20 -24.85 -4.59
CA GLU A 1123 6.67 -24.30 -3.31
C GLU A 1123 6.07 -22.91 -2.97
N GLU A 1124 6.26 -22.48 -1.72
CA GLU A 1124 5.89 -21.13 -1.27
C GLU A 1124 6.80 -20.07 -1.92
N GLY A 1125 6.35 -19.50 -3.02
CA GLY A 1125 7.20 -18.64 -3.85
C GLY A 1125 6.74 -18.59 -5.29
N ASP A 1126 6.23 -19.72 -5.77
CA ASP A 1126 6.05 -19.98 -7.19
C ASP A 1126 4.99 -19.13 -7.86
N ILE A 1127 5.16 -18.94 -9.17
CA ILE A 1127 4.19 -18.28 -10.03
C ILE A 1127 3.44 -19.36 -10.81
N ILE A 1128 2.17 -19.52 -10.45
CA ILE A 1128 1.25 -20.48 -11.00
C ILE A 1128 0.65 -19.91 -12.27
N ALA A 1129 0.91 -20.55 -13.40
CA ALA A 1129 0.14 -20.37 -14.62
C ALA A 1129 -1.10 -21.28 -14.55
N TYR A 1130 -2.28 -20.73 -14.78
CA TYR A 1130 -3.49 -21.52 -14.89
C TYR A 1130 -4.41 -21.06 -16.01
N ILE A 1131 -5.21 -21.98 -16.52
CA ILE A 1131 -6.25 -21.75 -17.52
C ILE A 1131 -7.59 -22.26 -16.95
N VAL A 1132 -8.65 -21.48 -17.15
CA VAL A 1132 -10.02 -21.91 -16.86
C VAL A 1132 -10.54 -22.71 -18.05
N THR A 1133 -10.65 -24.02 -17.87
CA THR A 1133 -11.09 -25.00 -18.88
C THR A 1133 -12.61 -25.08 -18.98
N LYS A 1134 -13.12 -25.82 -19.97
CA LYS A 1134 -14.58 -25.97 -20.19
C LYS A 1134 -15.28 -26.77 -19.07
N ASN A 1135 -14.56 -27.68 -18.41
CA ASN A 1135 -15.14 -28.79 -17.64
C ASN A 1135 -15.21 -28.50 -16.12
N GLY A 1136 -16.43 -28.40 -15.57
CA GLY A 1136 -16.70 -28.18 -14.15
C GLY A 1136 -17.93 -27.30 -13.92
N LYS A 1137 -18.46 -27.25 -12.68
CA LYS A 1137 -19.57 -26.36 -12.31
C LYS A 1137 -19.04 -25.09 -11.63
N GLU A 1138 -18.11 -25.21 -10.69
CA GLU A 1138 -17.41 -24.06 -10.11
C GLU A 1138 -16.15 -23.67 -10.90
N ILE A 1139 -15.74 -22.41 -10.82
CA ILE A 1139 -14.45 -21.95 -11.36
C ILE A 1139 -13.27 -22.76 -10.83
N ASN A 1140 -13.31 -23.16 -9.55
CA ASN A 1140 -12.30 -23.99 -8.90
C ASN A 1140 -12.18 -25.38 -9.58
N GLU A 1141 -13.31 -25.92 -10.05
CA GLU A 1141 -13.36 -27.21 -10.74
C GLU A 1141 -12.92 -27.09 -12.20
N LYS A 1142 -13.17 -25.94 -12.83
CA LYS A 1142 -12.71 -25.62 -14.19
C LYS A 1142 -11.21 -25.31 -14.29
N THR A 1143 -10.54 -24.99 -13.19
CA THR A 1143 -9.16 -24.48 -13.24
C THR A 1143 -8.12 -25.59 -13.26
N MET A 1144 -7.19 -25.51 -14.22
CA MET A 1144 -6.04 -26.40 -14.37
C MET A 1144 -4.76 -25.59 -14.60
N ILE A 1145 -3.61 -26.16 -14.23
CA ILE A 1145 -2.28 -25.59 -14.58
C ILE A 1145 -2.19 -25.48 -16.10
N ALA A 1146 -1.70 -24.36 -16.62
CA ALA A 1146 -1.77 -24.05 -18.05
C ALA A 1146 -1.06 -25.11 -18.92
N GLU A 1147 0.07 -25.59 -18.41
CA GLU A 1147 0.93 -26.64 -18.97
C GLU A 1147 0.25 -28.05 -18.98
N LEU A 1148 -0.89 -28.22 -18.29
CA LEU A 1148 -1.69 -29.46 -18.28
C LEU A 1148 -2.96 -29.40 -19.14
N VAL A 1149 -3.18 -28.31 -19.89
CA VAL A 1149 -4.40 -28.10 -20.69
C VAL A 1149 -4.16 -28.43 -22.16
N GLU A 1150 -5.20 -28.89 -22.87
CA GLU A 1150 -5.21 -29.17 -24.31
C GLU A 1150 -5.55 -27.91 -25.12
N GLU A 1151 -5.13 -27.83 -26.39
CA GLU A 1151 -5.39 -26.63 -27.20
C GLU A 1151 -6.90 -26.46 -27.45
N GLY A 1152 -7.41 -25.23 -27.39
CA GLY A 1152 -8.84 -24.95 -27.47
C GLY A 1152 -9.67 -25.42 -26.26
N ASN A 1153 -9.11 -26.04 -25.23
CA ASN A 1153 -9.83 -26.50 -24.03
C ASN A 1153 -9.95 -25.41 -22.96
N TYR A 1154 -10.61 -24.30 -23.31
CA TYR A 1154 -10.81 -23.14 -22.44
C TYR A 1154 -12.27 -22.66 -22.40
N ASP A 1155 -12.71 -22.08 -21.28
CA ASP A 1155 -14.05 -21.47 -21.16
C ASP A 1155 -14.08 -20.09 -21.83
N ALA A 1156 -14.49 -20.05 -23.10
CA ALA A 1156 -14.58 -18.82 -23.89
C ALA A 1156 -15.43 -17.74 -23.20
N ASN A 1157 -16.53 -18.11 -22.53
CA ASN A 1157 -17.39 -17.16 -21.83
C ASN A 1157 -16.68 -16.58 -20.60
N TYR A 1158 -15.90 -17.39 -19.87
CA TYR A 1158 -15.06 -16.89 -18.79
C TYR A 1158 -14.09 -15.82 -19.29
N TYR A 1159 -13.32 -16.08 -20.36
CA TYR A 1159 -12.35 -15.10 -20.88
C TYR A 1159 -13.00 -13.84 -21.46
N ILE A 1160 -14.13 -13.96 -22.16
CA ILE A 1160 -14.86 -12.79 -22.68
C ILE A 1160 -15.37 -11.91 -21.55
N ASP A 1161 -16.09 -12.48 -20.58
CA ASP A 1161 -16.82 -11.69 -19.58
C ASP A 1161 -16.03 -11.39 -18.29
N ASN A 1162 -14.91 -12.07 -18.03
CA ASN A 1162 -14.07 -11.88 -16.83
C ASN A 1162 -12.63 -11.42 -17.13
N GLN A 1163 -12.16 -11.44 -18.37
CA GLN A 1163 -10.80 -11.01 -18.74
C GLN A 1163 -10.80 -9.90 -19.79
N ILE A 1164 -11.31 -10.15 -21.00
CA ILE A 1164 -11.29 -9.15 -22.10
C ILE A 1164 -12.16 -7.95 -21.78
N LEU A 1165 -13.46 -8.15 -21.59
CA LEU A 1165 -14.38 -7.03 -21.42
C LEU A 1165 -14.02 -6.22 -20.16
N PRO A 1166 -13.78 -6.80 -18.96
CA PRO A 1166 -13.42 -5.99 -17.80
C PRO A 1166 -12.10 -5.21 -17.93
N ALA A 1167 -11.17 -5.62 -18.81
CA ALA A 1167 -9.96 -4.87 -19.09
C ALA A 1167 -10.23 -3.67 -20.03
N VAL A 1168 -10.91 -3.87 -21.17
CA VAL A 1168 -11.18 -2.77 -22.12
C VAL A 1168 -12.31 -1.84 -21.65
N MET A 1169 -13.34 -2.37 -20.98
CA MET A 1169 -14.55 -1.64 -20.59
C MET A 1169 -14.25 -0.37 -19.81
N ARG A 1170 -13.28 -0.34 -18.90
CA ARG A 1170 -12.98 0.87 -18.11
C ARG A 1170 -12.44 2.04 -18.95
N ILE A 1171 -11.82 1.76 -20.09
CA ILE A 1171 -11.36 2.77 -21.04
C ILE A 1171 -12.55 3.23 -21.88
N MET A 1172 -13.36 2.28 -22.35
CA MET A 1172 -14.55 2.54 -23.18
C MET A 1172 -15.66 3.28 -22.41
N GLU A 1173 -15.83 2.99 -21.11
CA GLU A 1173 -16.73 3.69 -20.17
C GLU A 1173 -16.26 5.13 -19.90
N ALA A 1174 -14.96 5.40 -19.97
CA ALA A 1174 -14.42 6.77 -19.92
C ALA A 1174 -14.57 7.52 -21.27
N LEU A 1175 -15.24 6.90 -22.26
CA LEU A 1175 -15.58 7.43 -23.58
C LEU A 1175 -17.07 7.19 -23.92
N ASP A 1176 -17.90 6.90 -22.92
CA ASP A 1176 -19.35 6.67 -23.03
C ASP A 1176 -19.81 5.45 -23.87
N TYR A 1177 -18.92 4.49 -24.15
CA TYR A 1177 -19.25 3.24 -24.85
C TYR A 1177 -19.68 2.12 -23.89
N SER A 1178 -20.77 1.41 -24.25
CA SER A 1178 -21.35 0.32 -23.46
C SER A 1178 -20.81 -1.07 -23.79
N LYS A 1179 -21.06 -2.03 -22.89
CA LYS A 1179 -20.65 -3.44 -23.04
C LYS A 1179 -21.32 -4.13 -24.23
N ASP A 1180 -22.55 -3.75 -24.54
CA ASP A 1180 -23.36 -4.44 -25.54
C ASP A 1180 -23.02 -3.95 -26.96
N GLU A 1181 -22.64 -2.67 -27.10
CA GLU A 1181 -22.00 -2.13 -28.31
C GLU A 1181 -20.67 -2.84 -28.61
N LEU A 1182 -19.83 -3.13 -27.59
CA LEU A 1182 -18.61 -3.95 -27.74
C LEU A 1182 -18.90 -5.42 -28.09
N LYS A 1183 -20.06 -5.96 -27.70
CA LYS A 1183 -20.51 -7.31 -28.11
C LYS A 1183 -21.16 -7.35 -29.50
N GLY A 1184 -21.37 -6.19 -30.14
CA GLY A 1184 -21.97 -6.09 -31.47
C GLY A 1184 -23.49 -6.24 -31.49
N MET A 1185 -24.16 -5.97 -30.37
CA MET A 1185 -25.63 -5.90 -30.31
C MET A 1185 -26.09 -4.50 -30.70
N GLU A 1186 -27.17 -4.40 -31.48
CA GLU A 1186 -27.70 -3.10 -31.91
C GLU A 1186 -28.34 -2.33 -30.75
N LYS A 1187 -28.32 -1.00 -30.91
CA LYS A 1187 -28.80 -0.04 -29.92
C LYS A 1187 -30.32 -0.08 -29.86
N GLN A 1188 -30.88 -0.78 -28.86
CA GLN A 1188 -32.29 -0.57 -28.51
C GLN A 1188 -32.51 0.92 -28.23
N MET A 1189 -33.35 1.56 -29.04
CA MET A 1189 -33.73 2.94 -28.83
C MET A 1189 -34.42 3.07 -27.47
N LYS A 1190 -33.80 3.83 -26.57
CA LYS A 1190 -34.55 4.46 -25.48
C LYS A 1190 -35.46 5.51 -26.10
N LEU A 1191 -36.72 5.14 -26.29
CA LEU A 1191 -37.79 6.09 -26.07
C LEU A 1191 -37.78 6.45 -24.58
N PHE A 1192 -37.94 7.74 -24.29
CA PHE A 1192 -37.79 8.39 -22.97
C PHE A 1192 -36.34 8.55 -22.48
#